data_AF-A0A6J0C9N8-F1
#
_entry.id   AF-A0A6J0C9N8-F1
#
_cell.length_a   1.000
_cell.length_b   1.000
_cell.length_c   1.000
_cell.angle_alpha   90.00
_cell.angle_beta   90.00
_cell.angle_gamma   90.00
#
_symmetry.space_group_name_H-M   'P 1'
#
loop_
_entity.id
_entity.type
_entity.pdbx_description
1 polymer ?
#
loop_
_entity_poly.entity_id
_entity_poly.type
_entity_poly.pdbx_seq_one_letter_code
_entity_poly.pdbx_strand_id
1 'polypeptide(L)'
;MSDGDESPEEKPFAVERAKTGRAKCKKCKCPIEQGVVRVAKLMSNPFGDGKMKAWHHLTCIFEVFAKQRASTKRIDDLDDDVAGWQELDDEGKELVQGKLEEFNDSAPSRNDNSSKNGKTSVGGSKSRVEPIPSTSKVSPKKETPVGKCRDDAFREFRRLCASVANANAYTSKTAIVRQMLTKGCEGDGFKGDVTLWCKMLLPGVTKRVYNLQSKQLVKLFSRMFNKDEDEMLEHLEQGDVAETIHAAFENSSLLQPSAQSHLTIREVDQFLDKLSLLTKEDEQIQHFKSIVTRCTANDLKMIIRQVKHDLRITAGPKHIASPIEALSFTERLQENASGSAEACKSVEMAMRKCPDGMLSEIKYDGERVQVHKQGNQFRYFSRSLKPVMPHKVNHFHDFISKAFPGGDDLILDTEVLMIDTNTGKPLPFGSLGVHKKAQFKDANVCLFVFDCLYYNGETLMDKSMQKRRSILKEKMVVIPNRIMLSEVEEVQDPKDLAHMIAKVIKMGLEGLVLKDVTGKYEPGKRHWLKVKKDYLLDGAMADSADLVVLGAWYGTGKKGGMMSVFLMGCFDEDRNRWLTVTKVHTGHDDVTLERLQGELKMEKIGKDVNLLPSWLHANKAMVPDFVAKDPKKQPVWEITGAEFTNQGVHTADGISIRFPRVTRIRDDKDWKTATSLKELRTLFARSSDSVDVSLLLGNQTTSTSTVQRSLDSMLKPKAEKSEIENDGNSGNNQEELDEKSETEKCDEKNPSLLSRNGIARGNGSEVKLEGDVKTATEIKEEPKSHGEDAHPSTRRGAKRKSDVLIDVKMKKEPDFSTTSTSSEGDGLSKRKRLPRDLDESDYTDHTTNKAFKTVRVLLARDVKKDRRKALRNILKTLGAKVLEEEDQHLATHVIHSKAEVPTTIIQEESKVPPTARHVTEGWIEASRSNIELVPDPEPFAVALTGVYCSCPCPHRSNESE
;
A
#
# COMPACT_ATOMS: atom_id res chain seq x y z
N MET A 1 6.21 64.65 -48.29
CA MET A 1 6.37 63.20 -48.49
C MET A 1 7.83 62.91 -48.26
N SER A 2 8.12 62.03 -47.31
CA SER A 2 9.47 61.60 -46.93
C SER A 2 9.31 60.38 -46.01
N ASP A 3 9.55 59.21 -46.58
CA ASP A 3 10.22 58.06 -45.96
C ASP A 3 9.72 57.63 -44.57
N GLY A 4 8.84 56.61 -44.56
CA GLY A 4 8.47 55.88 -43.37
C GLY A 4 9.46 54.73 -43.11
N ASP A 5 9.93 54.63 -41.87
CA ASP A 5 10.90 53.62 -41.41
C ASP A 5 10.18 52.29 -41.12
N GLU A 6 10.32 51.29 -41.99
CA GLU A 6 9.69 49.97 -41.81
C GLU A 6 10.47 49.13 -40.79
N SER A 7 9.94 49.04 -39.57
CA SER A 7 10.48 48.14 -38.55
C SER A 7 10.37 46.66 -39.00
N PRO A 8 11.46 45.89 -39.06
CA PRO A 8 11.44 44.53 -39.61
C PRO A 8 10.62 43.56 -38.75
N GLU A 9 9.91 42.64 -39.40
CA GLU A 9 9.10 41.63 -38.69
C GLU A 9 9.97 40.69 -37.84
N GLU A 10 9.89 40.83 -36.52
CA GLU A 10 10.54 39.93 -35.56
C GLU A 10 9.95 38.51 -35.63
N LYS A 11 10.61 37.65 -36.43
CA LYS A 11 10.35 36.20 -36.58
C LYS A 11 10.18 35.51 -35.21
N PRO A 12 9.24 34.54 -35.07
CA PRO A 12 8.80 34.01 -33.76
C PRO A 12 9.83 33.15 -33.01
N PHE A 13 10.85 32.65 -33.69
CA PHE A 13 11.97 31.90 -33.11
C PHE A 13 13.30 32.52 -33.50
N ALA A 14 14.36 32.10 -32.81
CA ALA A 14 15.72 32.44 -33.19
C ALA A 14 16.67 31.28 -32.92
N VAL A 15 17.70 31.11 -33.76
CA VAL A 15 18.75 30.10 -33.60
C VAL A 15 20.12 30.77 -33.54
N GLU A 16 21.03 30.22 -32.74
CA GLU A 16 22.45 30.53 -32.78
C GLU A 16 23.25 29.38 -32.15
N ARG A 17 24.56 29.31 -32.40
CA ARG A 17 25.47 28.62 -31.47
C ARG A 17 25.64 29.44 -30.20
N ALA A 18 25.63 28.77 -29.06
CA ALA A 18 25.62 29.40 -27.76
C ALA A 18 26.91 30.20 -27.50
N LYS A 19 26.81 31.53 -27.56
CA LYS A 19 27.97 32.45 -27.41
C LYS A 19 28.61 32.43 -26.01
N THR A 20 27.87 31.97 -24.99
CA THR A 20 28.40 31.69 -23.64
C THR A 20 27.61 30.55 -22.97
N GLY A 21 28.28 29.80 -22.09
CA GLY A 21 27.71 28.68 -21.32
C GLY A 21 26.73 29.05 -20.19
N ARG A 22 26.39 30.35 -20.03
CA ARG A 22 25.62 30.86 -18.88
C ARG A 22 24.10 30.67 -19.02
N ALA A 23 23.60 30.37 -20.21
CA ALA A 23 22.16 30.19 -20.45
C ALA A 23 21.70 28.80 -19.97
N LYS A 24 20.59 28.73 -19.21
CA LYS A 24 19.94 27.46 -18.83
C LYS A 24 18.75 27.18 -19.73
N CYS A 25 18.65 25.96 -20.24
CA CYS A 25 17.55 25.53 -21.11
C CYS A 25 16.20 25.60 -20.38
N LYS A 26 15.23 26.29 -20.98
CA LYS A 26 13.94 26.55 -20.32
C LYS A 26 13.10 25.29 -20.07
N LYS A 27 13.35 24.18 -20.81
CA LYS A 27 12.77 22.85 -20.54
C LYS A 27 13.49 22.13 -19.40
N CYS A 28 14.68 21.59 -19.63
CA CYS A 28 15.37 20.68 -18.69
C CYS A 28 16.12 21.38 -17.55
N LYS A 29 16.24 22.72 -17.59
CA LYS A 29 16.97 23.58 -16.62
C LYS A 29 18.50 23.39 -16.58
N CYS A 30 19.05 22.37 -17.25
CA CYS A 30 20.49 22.20 -17.43
C CYS A 30 21.11 23.40 -18.19
N PRO A 31 22.41 23.70 -17.97
CA PRO A 31 23.14 24.66 -18.80
C PRO A 31 23.12 24.29 -20.28
N ILE A 32 23.24 25.30 -21.14
CA ILE A 32 23.54 25.16 -22.57
C ILE A 32 24.99 25.60 -22.73
N GLU A 33 25.88 24.64 -23.00
CA GLU A 33 27.32 24.86 -23.12
C GLU A 33 27.69 25.75 -24.32
N GLN A 34 28.86 26.38 -24.26
CA GLN A 34 29.32 27.30 -25.31
C GLN A 34 29.62 26.54 -26.62
N GLY A 35 29.24 27.11 -27.76
CA GLY A 35 29.38 26.49 -29.08
C GLY A 35 28.26 25.52 -29.48
N VAL A 36 27.39 25.10 -28.55
CA VAL A 36 26.25 24.21 -28.83
C VAL A 36 25.11 24.98 -29.52
N VAL A 37 24.53 24.40 -30.58
CA VAL A 37 23.37 24.95 -31.28
C VAL A 37 22.15 25.02 -30.35
N ARG A 38 21.54 26.21 -30.25
CA ARG A 38 20.37 26.47 -29.37
C ARG A 38 19.29 27.25 -30.09
N VAL A 39 18.03 26.94 -29.74
CA VAL A 39 16.85 27.59 -30.30
C VAL A 39 16.11 28.34 -29.18
N ALA A 40 15.74 29.59 -29.46
CA ALA A 40 14.85 30.38 -28.62
C ALA A 40 13.45 30.44 -29.24
N LYS A 41 12.43 30.36 -28.40
CA LYS A 41 11.12 30.94 -28.69
C LYS A 41 11.12 32.39 -28.21
N LEU A 42 10.67 33.33 -29.02
CA LEU A 42 10.46 34.71 -28.56
C LEU A 42 9.15 34.78 -27.77
N MET A 43 9.18 35.50 -26.65
CA MET A 43 8.05 35.67 -25.74
C MET A 43 8.01 37.15 -25.31
N SER A 44 6.84 37.72 -25.06
CA SER A 44 6.74 39.08 -24.51
C SER A 44 7.55 39.19 -23.21
N ASN A 45 8.35 40.24 -23.08
CA ASN A 45 9.20 40.45 -21.91
C ASN A 45 8.33 40.79 -20.68
N PRO A 46 8.36 40.02 -19.57
CA PRO A 46 7.56 40.30 -18.38
C PRO A 46 7.99 41.56 -17.60
N PHE A 47 9.09 42.21 -17.99
CA PHE A 47 9.77 43.24 -17.22
C PHE A 47 9.91 44.59 -17.94
N GLY A 48 9.27 44.76 -19.11
CA GLY A 48 9.27 45.99 -19.91
C GLY A 48 8.89 45.71 -21.36
N ASP A 49 8.68 46.74 -22.16
CA ASP A 49 8.26 46.58 -23.56
C ASP A 49 9.34 45.87 -24.42
N GLY A 50 8.89 45.02 -25.35
CA GLY A 50 9.73 44.19 -26.23
C GLY A 50 9.58 42.68 -26.02
N LYS A 51 10.34 41.88 -26.79
CA LYS A 51 10.37 40.41 -26.69
C LYS A 51 11.69 39.90 -26.09
N MET A 52 11.63 38.80 -25.34
CA MET A 52 12.78 38.10 -24.78
C MET A 52 12.99 36.73 -25.43
N LYS A 53 14.26 36.35 -25.69
CA LYS A 53 14.64 35.04 -26.26
C LYS A 53 14.67 33.95 -25.18
N ALA A 54 13.75 32.99 -25.25
CA ALA A 54 13.64 31.87 -24.31
C ALA A 54 14.41 30.63 -24.82
N TRP A 55 15.71 30.55 -24.52
CA TRP A 55 16.62 29.51 -25.01
C TRP A 55 16.33 28.08 -24.52
N HIS A 56 16.47 27.13 -25.43
CA HIS A 56 16.37 25.68 -25.24
C HIS A 56 17.54 24.98 -25.97
N HIS A 57 17.93 23.78 -25.52
CA HIS A 57 18.68 22.84 -26.37
C HIS A 57 17.83 22.44 -27.58
N LEU A 58 18.47 22.08 -28.69
CA LEU A 58 17.79 21.73 -29.94
C LEU A 58 16.76 20.59 -29.79
N THR A 59 17.14 19.45 -29.20
CA THR A 59 16.18 18.37 -28.89
C THR A 59 15.06 18.80 -27.94
N CYS A 60 15.38 19.72 -27.01
CA CYS A 60 14.43 20.19 -26.02
C CYS A 60 13.31 21.09 -26.60
N ILE A 61 13.54 21.85 -27.68
CA ILE A 61 12.46 22.68 -28.26
C ILE A 61 11.43 21.80 -29.00
N PHE A 62 11.88 20.80 -29.76
CA PHE A 62 10.98 19.86 -30.44
C PHE A 62 10.17 19.00 -29.45
N GLU A 63 10.76 18.58 -28.33
CA GLU A 63 9.99 17.97 -27.23
C GLU A 63 8.99 18.92 -26.54
N VAL A 64 9.19 20.24 -26.61
CA VAL A 64 8.17 21.22 -26.17
C VAL A 64 7.03 21.27 -27.20
N PHE A 65 7.35 21.35 -28.50
CA PHE A 65 6.33 21.34 -29.56
C PHE A 65 5.49 20.06 -29.55
N ALA A 66 6.09 18.90 -29.32
CA ALA A 66 5.43 17.60 -29.18
C ALA A 66 4.35 17.57 -28.08
N LYS A 67 4.50 18.40 -27.05
CA LYS A 67 3.62 18.47 -25.87
C LYS A 67 2.69 19.69 -25.88
N GLN A 68 2.79 20.55 -26.90
CA GLN A 68 1.93 21.73 -27.08
C GLN A 68 0.73 21.42 -27.99
N ARG A 69 -0.42 22.06 -27.67
CA ARG A 69 -1.67 21.91 -28.43
C ARG A 69 -1.46 22.32 -29.90
N ALA A 70 -2.13 21.64 -30.83
CA ALA A 70 -1.97 21.80 -32.28
C ALA A 70 -2.29 23.20 -32.86
N SER A 71 -2.85 24.11 -32.05
CA SER A 71 -3.06 25.53 -32.41
C SER A 71 -1.91 26.46 -31.96
N THR A 72 -0.83 25.92 -31.39
CA THR A 72 0.33 26.70 -30.95
C THR A 72 1.34 26.81 -32.09
N LYS A 73 1.74 28.03 -32.50
CA LYS A 73 2.75 28.19 -33.57
C LYS A 73 4.06 27.46 -33.22
N ARG A 74 4.52 26.65 -34.17
CA ARG A 74 5.78 25.89 -34.21
C ARG A 74 6.72 26.55 -35.22
N ILE A 75 7.87 25.92 -35.47
CA ILE A 75 8.70 26.23 -36.62
C ILE A 75 8.13 25.39 -37.76
N ASP A 76 7.46 26.04 -38.71
CA ASP A 76 6.85 25.39 -39.86
C ASP A 76 7.68 25.65 -41.14
N ASP A 77 8.36 26.81 -41.23
CA ASP A 77 9.42 27.11 -42.21
C ASP A 77 10.69 27.61 -41.49
N LEU A 78 11.89 27.16 -41.90
CA LEU A 78 13.15 27.53 -41.23
C LEU A 78 13.69 28.90 -41.61
N ASP A 79 13.54 29.30 -42.87
CA ASP A 79 13.98 30.61 -43.34
C ASP A 79 13.02 31.70 -42.84
N ASP A 80 11.71 31.42 -42.77
CA ASP A 80 10.70 32.40 -42.35
C ASP A 80 10.33 32.43 -40.86
N ASP A 81 10.38 31.32 -40.11
CA ASP A 81 10.07 31.37 -38.67
C ASP A 81 11.27 31.66 -37.75
N VAL A 82 12.51 31.54 -38.25
CA VAL A 82 13.71 31.49 -37.40
C VAL A 82 14.73 32.59 -37.73
N ALA A 83 14.79 33.62 -36.89
CA ALA A 83 15.85 34.64 -36.98
C ALA A 83 17.25 34.04 -36.69
N GLY A 84 18.25 34.42 -37.48
CA GLY A 84 19.62 33.90 -37.38
C GLY A 84 19.85 32.57 -38.11
N TRP A 85 18.86 32.06 -38.84
CA TRP A 85 18.99 30.81 -39.61
C TRP A 85 20.10 30.86 -40.67
N GLN A 86 20.13 31.90 -41.51
CA GLN A 86 21.15 32.01 -42.55
C GLN A 86 22.57 32.27 -42.01
N GLU A 87 22.68 32.91 -40.84
CA GLU A 87 23.94 33.15 -40.10
C GLU A 87 24.52 31.89 -39.45
N LEU A 88 23.75 30.78 -39.38
CA LEU A 88 24.20 29.52 -38.81
C LEU A 88 25.16 28.80 -39.77
N ASP A 89 26.16 28.12 -39.22
CA ASP A 89 27.09 27.28 -39.99
C ASP A 89 26.42 25.98 -40.49
N ASP A 90 27.00 25.34 -41.51
CA ASP A 90 26.34 24.26 -42.24
C ASP A 90 26.08 23.00 -41.38
N GLU A 91 27.01 22.63 -40.49
CA GLU A 91 26.77 21.57 -39.46
C GLU A 91 25.58 21.97 -38.55
N GLY A 92 25.51 23.24 -38.16
CA GLY A 92 24.42 23.76 -37.36
C GLY A 92 23.07 23.73 -38.09
N LYS A 93 23.07 24.00 -39.41
CA LYS A 93 21.88 23.92 -40.27
C LYS A 93 21.38 22.48 -40.41
N GLU A 94 22.27 21.54 -40.77
CA GLU A 94 21.96 20.12 -40.91
C GLU A 94 21.36 19.54 -39.61
N LEU A 95 21.94 19.85 -38.45
CA LEU A 95 21.44 19.44 -37.14
C LEU A 95 20.02 19.93 -36.86
N VAL A 96 19.66 21.15 -37.29
CA VAL A 96 18.33 21.74 -37.08
C VAL A 96 17.31 21.17 -38.06
N GLN A 97 17.68 21.03 -39.35
CA GLN A 97 16.84 20.43 -40.39
C GLN A 97 16.49 18.98 -40.03
N GLY A 98 17.48 18.13 -39.76
CA GLY A 98 17.23 16.74 -39.39
C GLY A 98 16.37 16.57 -38.11
N LYS A 99 16.41 17.54 -37.18
CA LYS A 99 15.53 17.54 -35.99
C LYS A 99 14.14 18.12 -36.23
N LEU A 100 13.94 18.93 -37.27
CA LEU A 100 12.61 19.34 -37.75
C LEU A 100 11.96 18.21 -38.54
N GLU A 101 12.71 17.52 -39.40
CA GLU A 101 12.24 16.35 -40.17
C GLU A 101 11.83 15.19 -39.25
N GLU A 102 12.69 14.78 -38.32
CA GLU A 102 12.38 13.76 -37.29
C GLU A 102 11.14 14.12 -36.46
N PHE A 103 10.91 15.42 -36.23
CA PHE A 103 9.74 15.91 -35.50
C PHE A 103 8.45 15.89 -36.35
N ASN A 104 8.55 16.18 -37.65
CA ASN A 104 7.42 16.18 -38.56
C ASN A 104 7.00 14.74 -38.93
N ASP A 105 7.95 13.83 -39.18
CA ASP A 105 7.71 12.41 -39.43
C ASP A 105 7.11 11.68 -38.22
N SER A 106 7.33 12.20 -37.00
CA SER A 106 6.75 11.67 -35.76
C SER A 106 5.43 12.34 -35.33
N ALA A 107 4.90 13.27 -36.14
CA ALA A 107 3.58 13.86 -35.97
C ALA A 107 2.52 13.14 -36.86
N PRO A 108 1.29 12.91 -36.38
CA PRO A 108 0.24 12.33 -37.21
C PRO A 108 -0.20 13.33 -38.30
N SER A 109 -0.22 12.88 -39.55
CA SER A 109 -0.54 13.73 -40.70
C SER A 109 -1.95 14.31 -40.63
N ARG A 110 -2.08 15.57 -41.05
CA ARG A 110 -3.37 16.13 -41.47
C ARG A 110 -3.71 15.57 -42.86
N ASN A 111 -4.93 15.08 -43.04
CA ASN A 111 -5.50 14.93 -44.38
C ASN A 111 -5.80 16.31 -44.95
N ASP A 112 -5.21 16.63 -46.09
CA ASP A 112 -5.72 17.66 -46.99
C ASP A 112 -5.75 17.12 -48.43
N ASN A 113 -6.85 17.37 -49.13
CA ASN A 113 -7.17 16.75 -50.41
C ASN A 113 -7.04 17.80 -51.52
N SER A 114 -5.91 17.79 -52.25
CA SER A 114 -5.76 18.55 -53.51
C SER A 114 -4.96 17.74 -54.55
N SER A 115 -4.92 18.20 -55.80
CA SER A 115 -4.93 17.29 -56.96
C SER A 115 -3.72 17.36 -57.90
N LYS A 116 -3.58 16.25 -58.68
CA LYS A 116 -2.97 16.11 -60.04
C LYS A 116 -1.49 15.70 -60.19
N ASN A 117 -1.33 14.66 -61.03
CA ASN A 117 -0.27 14.42 -62.04
C ASN A 117 1.18 14.14 -61.60
N GLY A 118 1.78 13.05 -62.13
CA GLY A 118 3.22 12.78 -62.02
C GLY A 118 3.70 11.40 -62.52
N LYS A 119 3.74 11.19 -63.84
CA LYS A 119 4.16 9.95 -64.54
C LYS A 119 5.48 9.28 -64.08
N THR A 120 5.57 7.96 -64.35
CA THR A 120 6.79 7.16 -64.75
C THR A 120 7.94 6.97 -63.74
N SER A 121 8.73 5.88 -63.75
CA SER A 121 8.71 4.59 -64.50
C SER A 121 9.65 3.53 -63.90
N VAL A 122 9.43 2.25 -64.27
CA VAL A 122 10.39 1.13 -64.54
C VAL A 122 11.87 1.31 -64.11
N GLY A 123 12.54 0.32 -63.49
CA GLY A 123 12.13 -1.03 -63.07
C GLY A 123 13.22 -2.12 -63.26
N GLY A 124 13.10 -3.25 -62.54
CA GLY A 124 13.97 -4.44 -62.67
C GLY A 124 15.39 -4.30 -62.10
N SER A 125 16.24 -5.34 -62.05
CA SER A 125 15.93 -6.78 -61.96
C SER A 125 17.20 -7.60 -61.63
N LYS A 126 17.07 -8.53 -60.67
CA LYS A 126 17.88 -9.74 -60.39
C LYS A 126 19.17 -9.99 -61.20
N SER A 127 20.25 -10.33 -60.49
CA SER A 127 20.96 -11.60 -60.75
C SER A 127 21.58 -12.18 -59.47
N ARG A 128 22.05 -13.43 -59.55
CA ARG A 128 22.52 -14.32 -58.47
C ARG A 128 23.69 -15.12 -59.03
N VAL A 129 24.70 -15.46 -58.21
CA VAL A 129 25.46 -16.74 -58.18
C VAL A 129 26.73 -16.61 -57.30
N GLU A 130 27.05 -17.69 -56.59
CA GLU A 130 28.25 -17.93 -55.77
C GLU A 130 29.16 -18.93 -56.53
N PRO A 131 30.50 -19.05 -56.29
CA PRO A 131 30.99 -19.63 -55.03
C PRO A 131 32.40 -19.21 -54.51
N ILE A 132 32.75 -19.81 -53.36
CA ILE A 132 33.96 -19.82 -52.50
C ILE A 132 35.05 -20.79 -53.09
N PRO A 133 36.38 -20.83 -52.69
CA PRO A 133 37.21 -20.13 -51.66
C PRO A 133 38.42 -19.32 -52.29
N SER A 134 39.50 -18.82 -51.63
CA SER A 134 40.17 -19.13 -50.35
C SER A 134 41.11 -18.01 -49.78
N THR A 135 41.58 -18.21 -48.53
CA THR A 135 42.87 -17.74 -47.93
C THR A 135 43.20 -16.23 -47.74
N SER A 136 42.84 -15.73 -46.55
CA SER A 136 43.73 -15.09 -45.54
C SER A 136 44.64 -13.88 -45.86
N LYS A 137 44.37 -12.74 -45.17
CA LYS A 137 45.32 -12.04 -44.27
C LYS A 137 44.57 -11.16 -43.24
N VAL A 138 45.26 -10.67 -42.21
CA VAL A 138 44.67 -10.26 -40.91
C VAL A 138 44.84 -8.76 -40.60
N SER A 139 43.78 -8.09 -40.12
CA SER A 139 43.77 -6.97 -39.12
C SER A 139 42.36 -6.33 -39.02
N PRO A 140 42.08 -5.51 -37.99
CA PRO A 140 41.99 -5.82 -36.57
C PRO A 140 40.51 -6.06 -36.14
N LYS A 141 40.26 -6.41 -34.87
CA LYS A 141 38.90 -6.73 -34.38
C LYS A 141 37.96 -5.50 -34.37
N LYS A 142 36.95 -5.50 -35.23
CA LYS A 142 35.64 -4.92 -34.89
C LYS A 142 34.94 -5.84 -33.88
N GLU A 143 34.17 -5.27 -32.97
CA GLU A 143 33.21 -6.05 -32.19
C GLU A 143 32.10 -6.55 -33.12
N THR A 144 31.87 -7.86 -33.15
CA THR A 144 30.79 -8.48 -33.93
C THR A 144 29.47 -8.44 -33.18
N PRO A 145 28.31 -8.40 -33.87
CA PRO A 145 27.01 -8.41 -33.20
C PRO A 145 26.82 -9.65 -32.33
N VAL A 146 26.37 -9.46 -31.10
CA VAL A 146 26.03 -10.57 -30.19
C VAL A 146 24.92 -11.40 -30.82
N GLY A 147 25.17 -12.69 -31.05
CA GLY A 147 24.18 -13.63 -31.57
C GLY A 147 22.97 -13.72 -30.63
N LYS A 148 21.76 -13.79 -31.20
CA LYS A 148 20.51 -13.84 -30.42
C LYS A 148 20.48 -15.08 -29.52
N CYS A 149 20.75 -14.88 -28.23
CA CYS A 149 20.71 -15.92 -27.22
C CYS A 149 19.29 -16.50 -27.12
N ARG A 150 19.15 -17.82 -27.26
CA ARG A 150 17.83 -18.48 -27.18
C ARG A 150 17.24 -18.46 -25.78
N ASP A 151 18.08 -18.37 -24.73
CA ASP A 151 17.63 -18.19 -23.35
C ASP A 151 16.96 -16.82 -23.11
N ASP A 152 17.19 -15.82 -23.98
CA ASP A 152 16.48 -14.54 -23.87
C ASP A 152 15.12 -14.55 -24.58
N ALA A 153 14.69 -15.65 -25.21
CA ALA A 153 13.40 -15.74 -25.87
C ALA A 153 12.24 -15.90 -24.86
N PHE A 154 11.22 -15.04 -24.96
CA PHE A 154 10.06 -15.07 -24.04
C PHE A 154 9.23 -16.36 -24.17
N ARG A 155 9.41 -17.12 -25.28
CA ARG A 155 8.90 -18.50 -25.43
C ARG A 155 9.46 -19.45 -24.36
N GLU A 156 10.76 -19.38 -24.07
CA GLU A 156 11.41 -20.26 -23.11
C GLU A 156 11.07 -19.83 -21.67
N PHE A 157 10.93 -18.52 -21.41
CA PHE A 157 10.35 -18.02 -20.16
C PHE A 157 8.94 -18.59 -19.89
N ARG A 158 8.06 -18.59 -20.90
CA ARG A 158 6.73 -19.19 -20.79
C ARG A 158 6.76 -20.70 -20.58
N ARG A 159 7.66 -21.41 -21.26
CA ARG A 159 7.88 -22.85 -21.05
C ARG A 159 8.31 -23.14 -19.62
N LEU A 160 9.27 -22.38 -19.06
CA LEU A 160 9.67 -22.53 -17.66
C LEU A 160 8.48 -22.30 -16.72
N CYS A 161 7.71 -21.22 -16.93
CA CYS A 161 6.52 -20.95 -16.12
C CYS A 161 5.51 -22.11 -16.18
N ALA A 162 5.24 -22.68 -17.35
CA ALA A 162 4.35 -23.83 -17.49
C ALA A 162 4.88 -25.08 -16.77
N SER A 163 6.16 -25.43 -16.96
CA SER A 163 6.80 -26.57 -16.27
C SER A 163 6.82 -26.40 -14.74
N VAL A 164 7.09 -25.19 -14.24
CA VAL A 164 7.05 -24.89 -12.82
C VAL A 164 5.62 -24.93 -12.29
N ALA A 165 4.63 -24.40 -13.01
CA ALA A 165 3.22 -24.46 -12.60
C ALA A 165 2.74 -25.92 -12.43
N ASN A 166 3.02 -26.76 -13.42
CA ASN A 166 2.57 -28.16 -13.49
C ASN A 166 3.31 -29.09 -12.49
N ALA A 167 4.42 -28.66 -11.89
CA ALA A 167 5.13 -29.43 -10.88
C ALA A 167 4.41 -29.36 -9.52
N ASN A 168 3.98 -30.50 -8.99
CA ASN A 168 3.23 -30.57 -7.72
C ASN A 168 4.10 -30.28 -6.48
N ALA A 169 5.36 -30.72 -6.46
CA ALA A 169 6.26 -30.56 -5.31
C ALA A 169 7.17 -29.32 -5.44
N TYR A 170 7.37 -28.59 -4.34
CA TYR A 170 8.26 -27.43 -4.29
C TYR A 170 9.72 -27.78 -4.62
N THR A 171 10.19 -28.97 -4.25
CA THR A 171 11.53 -29.48 -4.62
C THR A 171 11.67 -29.61 -6.13
N SER A 172 10.67 -30.16 -6.82
CA SER A 172 10.61 -30.24 -8.28
C SER A 172 10.56 -28.86 -8.93
N LYS A 173 9.76 -27.92 -8.40
CA LYS A 173 9.73 -26.51 -8.87
C LYS A 173 11.12 -25.88 -8.81
N THR A 174 11.81 -25.99 -7.67
CA THR A 174 13.19 -25.49 -7.49
C THR A 174 14.19 -26.17 -8.43
N ALA A 175 14.06 -27.49 -8.64
CA ALA A 175 14.94 -28.23 -9.56
C ALA A 175 14.77 -27.81 -11.03
N ILE A 176 13.53 -27.59 -11.48
CA ILE A 176 13.21 -27.11 -12.83
C ILE A 176 13.82 -25.72 -13.09
N VAL A 177 13.68 -24.79 -12.14
CA VAL A 177 14.30 -23.46 -12.23
C VAL A 177 15.83 -23.55 -12.23
N ARG A 178 16.41 -24.38 -11.36
CA ARG A 178 17.87 -24.63 -11.33
C ARG A 178 18.37 -25.21 -12.65
N GLN A 179 17.65 -26.15 -13.26
CA GLN A 179 18.06 -26.75 -14.52
C GLN A 179 18.12 -25.72 -15.65
N MET A 180 17.12 -24.84 -15.77
CA MET A 180 17.13 -23.77 -16.77
C MET A 180 18.28 -22.79 -16.53
N LEU A 181 18.43 -22.26 -15.30
CA LEU A 181 19.44 -21.25 -14.95
C LEU A 181 20.88 -21.79 -14.87
N THR A 182 21.10 -23.10 -15.05
CA THR A 182 22.45 -23.70 -15.13
C THR A 182 22.77 -24.24 -16.52
N LYS A 183 21.83 -24.91 -17.20
CA LYS A 183 22.06 -25.58 -18.48
C LYS A 183 21.58 -24.81 -19.71
N GLY A 184 20.75 -23.77 -19.54
CA GLY A 184 20.09 -23.09 -20.65
C GLY A 184 19.05 -23.96 -21.36
N CYS A 185 18.42 -23.42 -22.40
CA CYS A 185 17.46 -24.15 -23.23
C CYS A 185 18.11 -25.08 -24.27
N GLU A 186 19.42 -24.96 -24.49
CA GLU A 186 20.20 -25.80 -25.42
C GLU A 186 21.04 -26.88 -24.71
N GLY A 187 21.21 -26.79 -23.38
CA GLY A 187 21.91 -27.79 -22.57
C GLY A 187 23.42 -27.53 -22.38
N ASP A 188 24.00 -26.56 -23.08
CA ASP A 188 25.42 -26.21 -23.08
C ASP A 188 25.79 -25.03 -22.17
N GLY A 189 24.88 -24.65 -21.27
CA GLY A 189 25.05 -23.59 -20.27
C GLY A 189 24.04 -22.47 -20.43
N PHE A 190 23.60 -21.88 -19.31
CA PHE A 190 22.71 -20.72 -19.35
C PHE A 190 23.47 -19.46 -19.78
N LYS A 191 23.01 -18.85 -20.87
CA LYS A 191 23.65 -17.70 -21.56
C LYS A 191 22.79 -16.42 -21.50
N GLY A 192 21.64 -16.45 -20.85
CA GLY A 192 20.75 -15.30 -20.67
C GLY A 192 21.10 -14.46 -19.44
N ASP A 193 20.34 -13.39 -19.20
CA ASP A 193 20.48 -12.57 -17.99
C ASP A 193 19.73 -13.18 -16.80
N VAL A 194 20.48 -13.77 -15.85
CA VAL A 194 19.94 -14.40 -14.62
C VAL A 194 19.14 -13.40 -13.78
N THR A 195 19.59 -12.15 -13.68
CA THR A 195 18.94 -11.11 -12.87
C THR A 195 17.60 -10.73 -13.49
N LEU A 196 17.55 -10.55 -14.81
CA LEU A 196 16.34 -10.28 -15.57
C LEU A 196 15.34 -11.45 -15.50
N TRP A 197 15.82 -12.69 -15.61
CA TRP A 197 14.99 -13.88 -15.41
C TRP A 197 14.40 -13.94 -13.99
N CYS A 198 15.16 -13.59 -12.95
CA CYS A 198 14.65 -13.52 -11.58
C CYS A 198 13.64 -12.40 -11.35
N LYS A 199 13.94 -11.19 -11.86
CA LYS A 199 13.03 -10.03 -11.90
C LYS A 199 11.69 -10.42 -12.53
N MET A 200 11.74 -11.17 -13.63
CA MET A 200 10.56 -11.60 -14.36
C MET A 200 9.84 -12.79 -13.71
N LEU A 201 10.53 -13.75 -13.07
CA LEU A 201 9.90 -14.86 -12.33
C LEU A 201 9.25 -14.42 -11.00
N LEU A 202 9.61 -13.24 -10.47
CA LEU A 202 9.14 -12.72 -9.18
C LEU A 202 8.43 -11.36 -9.31
N PRO A 203 7.38 -11.21 -10.16
CA PRO A 203 6.76 -9.92 -10.45
C PRO A 203 6.12 -9.28 -9.20
N GLY A 204 5.66 -10.08 -8.23
CA GLY A 204 5.15 -9.61 -6.94
C GLY A 204 6.21 -9.03 -5.98
N VAL A 205 7.50 -9.26 -6.25
CA VAL A 205 8.63 -8.60 -5.56
C VAL A 205 9.06 -7.33 -6.30
N THR A 206 8.90 -7.29 -7.63
CA THR A 206 9.22 -6.07 -8.40
C THR A 206 8.34 -4.89 -7.99
N LYS A 207 8.93 -3.69 -7.94
CA LYS A 207 8.27 -2.47 -7.43
C LYS A 207 7.41 -1.73 -8.46
N ARG A 208 7.13 -2.33 -9.62
CA ARG A 208 6.26 -1.73 -10.66
C ARG A 208 4.82 -1.60 -10.14
N VAL A 209 4.12 -0.56 -10.58
CA VAL A 209 2.69 -0.35 -10.31
C VAL A 209 2.04 0.16 -11.59
N TYR A 210 1.22 -0.67 -12.23
CA TYR A 210 0.64 -0.38 -13.55
C TYR A 210 -0.72 0.34 -13.50
N ASN A 211 -1.28 0.54 -12.30
CA ASN A 211 -2.61 1.15 -12.06
C ASN A 211 -3.79 0.45 -12.80
N LEU A 212 -3.64 -0.84 -13.08
CA LEU A 212 -4.57 -1.65 -13.89
C LEU A 212 -5.16 -2.83 -13.09
N GLN A 213 -6.45 -2.74 -12.77
CA GLN A 213 -7.23 -3.83 -12.19
C GLN A 213 -7.96 -4.66 -13.25
N SER A 214 -8.47 -5.83 -12.88
CA SER A 214 -9.04 -6.80 -13.83
C SER A 214 -10.17 -6.22 -14.69
N LYS A 215 -11.09 -5.43 -14.11
CA LYS A 215 -12.14 -4.74 -14.88
C LYS A 215 -11.59 -3.67 -15.83
N GLN A 216 -10.56 -2.90 -15.42
CA GLN A 216 -9.92 -1.92 -16.31
C GLN A 216 -9.23 -2.62 -17.49
N LEU A 217 -8.55 -3.75 -17.24
CA LEU A 217 -7.94 -4.57 -18.28
C LEU A 217 -8.99 -5.11 -19.26
N VAL A 218 -10.11 -5.67 -18.76
CA VAL A 218 -11.22 -6.09 -19.62
C VAL A 218 -11.71 -4.93 -20.49
N LYS A 219 -11.95 -3.75 -19.92
CA LYS A 219 -12.32 -2.52 -20.65
C LYS A 219 -11.28 -2.09 -21.69
N LEU A 220 -9.97 -2.20 -21.41
CA LEU A 220 -8.95 -1.88 -22.41
C LEU A 220 -9.02 -2.85 -23.59
N PHE A 221 -9.17 -4.14 -23.30
CA PHE A 221 -9.05 -5.21 -24.29
C PHE A 221 -10.34 -5.45 -25.08
N SER A 222 -11.53 -5.22 -24.51
CA SER A 222 -12.80 -5.16 -25.24
C SER A 222 -12.72 -4.12 -26.37
N ARG A 223 -12.24 -2.91 -26.03
CA ARG A 223 -11.97 -1.79 -26.96
C ARG A 223 -10.86 -2.07 -27.98
N MET A 224 -9.85 -2.86 -27.62
CA MET A 224 -8.76 -3.21 -28.54
C MET A 224 -9.13 -4.32 -29.53
N PHE A 225 -9.97 -5.28 -29.13
CA PHE A 225 -10.35 -6.44 -29.94
C PHE A 225 -11.73 -6.30 -30.61
N ASN A 226 -12.49 -5.25 -30.28
CA ASN A 226 -13.91 -5.10 -30.60
C ASN A 226 -14.71 -6.35 -30.16
N LYS A 227 -14.56 -6.65 -28.86
CA LYS A 227 -15.33 -7.64 -28.12
C LYS A 227 -16.30 -6.95 -27.19
N ASP A 228 -17.39 -7.63 -26.86
CA ASP A 228 -18.33 -7.15 -25.86
C ASP A 228 -17.66 -7.10 -24.46
N GLU A 229 -17.96 -6.08 -23.66
CA GLU A 229 -17.34 -5.93 -22.34
C GLU A 229 -18.00 -6.83 -21.29
N ASP A 230 -19.31 -7.09 -21.41
CA ASP A 230 -20.06 -7.91 -20.46
C ASP A 230 -19.82 -9.42 -20.69
N GLU A 231 -19.70 -9.88 -21.95
CA GLU A 231 -19.19 -11.23 -22.27
C GLU A 231 -17.82 -11.49 -21.60
N MET A 232 -16.91 -10.52 -21.69
CA MET A 232 -15.58 -10.61 -21.06
C MET A 232 -15.65 -10.49 -19.53
N LEU A 233 -16.62 -9.77 -18.97
CA LEU A 233 -16.83 -9.70 -17.52
C LEU A 233 -17.45 -10.98 -16.95
N GLU A 234 -18.32 -11.68 -17.69
CA GLU A 234 -18.82 -13.01 -17.30
C GLU A 234 -17.71 -14.06 -17.39
N HIS A 235 -16.91 -14.09 -18.45
CA HIS A 235 -15.74 -14.97 -18.52
C HIS A 235 -14.71 -14.68 -17.39
N LEU A 236 -14.63 -13.43 -16.90
CA LEU A 236 -13.78 -13.06 -15.75
C LEU A 236 -14.25 -13.68 -14.41
N GLU A 237 -15.49 -14.19 -14.31
CA GLU A 237 -15.97 -14.94 -13.13
C GLU A 237 -15.14 -16.21 -12.89
N GLN A 238 -14.50 -16.76 -13.93
CA GLN A 238 -13.51 -17.84 -13.85
C GLN A 238 -12.19 -17.42 -13.15
N GLY A 239 -12.08 -16.17 -12.70
CA GLY A 239 -11.07 -15.74 -11.73
C GLY A 239 -9.67 -15.48 -12.28
N ASP A 240 -9.44 -15.57 -13.60
CA ASP A 240 -8.21 -15.15 -14.27
C ASP A 240 -8.47 -14.25 -15.50
N VAL A 241 -8.08 -12.97 -15.36
CA VAL A 241 -8.18 -11.97 -16.43
C VAL A 241 -7.20 -12.21 -17.57
N ALA A 242 -6.08 -12.92 -17.32
CA ALA A 242 -5.15 -13.29 -18.38
C ALA A 242 -5.71 -14.38 -19.30
N GLU A 243 -6.55 -15.26 -18.75
CA GLU A 243 -7.28 -16.29 -19.51
C GLU A 243 -8.44 -15.66 -20.30
N THR A 244 -9.14 -14.72 -19.67
CA THR A 244 -10.20 -13.91 -20.30
C THR A 244 -9.69 -13.12 -21.51
N ILE A 245 -8.54 -12.46 -21.37
CA ILE A 245 -7.90 -11.71 -22.47
C ILE A 245 -7.31 -12.64 -23.53
N HIS A 246 -6.88 -13.85 -23.16
CA HIS A 246 -6.42 -14.88 -24.11
C HIS A 246 -7.57 -15.35 -25.00
N ALA A 247 -8.70 -15.77 -24.42
CA ALA A 247 -9.89 -16.19 -25.16
C ALA A 247 -10.47 -15.05 -26.04
N ALA A 248 -10.49 -13.81 -25.54
CA ALA A 248 -10.92 -12.65 -26.31
C ALA A 248 -10.00 -12.34 -27.50
N PHE A 249 -8.68 -12.56 -27.35
CA PHE A 249 -7.69 -12.32 -28.40
C PHE A 249 -7.70 -13.41 -29.48
N GLU A 250 -7.83 -14.70 -29.11
CA GLU A 250 -7.94 -15.80 -30.09
C GLU A 250 -9.21 -15.71 -30.94
N ASN A 251 -10.28 -15.14 -30.39
CA ASN A 251 -11.55 -14.93 -31.10
C ASN A 251 -11.74 -13.49 -31.63
N SER A 252 -10.69 -12.67 -31.62
CA SER A 252 -10.70 -11.29 -32.13
C SER A 252 -10.77 -11.27 -33.65
N SER A 253 -11.55 -10.37 -34.24
CA SER A 253 -11.59 -10.16 -35.69
C SER A 253 -10.60 -9.08 -36.15
N LEU A 254 -10.39 -8.03 -35.35
CA LEU A 254 -9.55 -6.89 -35.70
C LEU A 254 -8.04 -7.12 -35.52
N LEU A 255 -7.65 -7.93 -34.54
CA LEU A 255 -6.25 -8.21 -34.21
C LEU A 255 -6.07 -9.70 -34.02
N GLN A 256 -5.44 -10.35 -35.00
CA GLN A 256 -5.10 -11.78 -34.93
C GLN A 256 -3.84 -12.01 -34.09
N PRO A 257 -3.76 -13.10 -33.31
CA PRO A 257 -2.52 -13.51 -32.68
C PRO A 257 -1.42 -13.85 -33.70
N SER A 258 -0.17 -13.51 -33.38
CA SER A 258 0.98 -13.98 -34.14
C SER A 258 1.07 -15.51 -34.10
N ALA A 259 1.36 -16.14 -35.24
CA ALA A 259 1.58 -17.58 -35.32
C ALA A 259 2.86 -18.04 -34.59
N GLN A 260 3.82 -17.12 -34.35
CA GLN A 260 5.08 -17.42 -33.67
C GLN A 260 5.49 -16.33 -32.66
N SER A 261 6.27 -16.77 -31.67
CA SER A 261 6.72 -15.96 -30.54
C SER A 261 8.05 -15.29 -30.84
N HIS A 262 8.02 -14.01 -31.24
CA HIS A 262 9.23 -13.24 -31.61
C HIS A 262 9.68 -12.22 -30.55
N LEU A 263 9.11 -12.28 -29.35
CA LEU A 263 9.48 -11.41 -28.22
C LEU A 263 10.65 -12.00 -27.41
N THR A 264 11.55 -11.13 -26.99
CA THR A 264 12.55 -11.43 -25.95
C THR A 264 12.05 -11.03 -24.56
N ILE A 265 12.61 -11.65 -23.53
CA ILE A 265 12.36 -11.31 -22.12
C ILE A 265 12.72 -9.85 -21.82
N ARG A 266 13.74 -9.30 -22.49
CA ARG A 266 14.18 -7.90 -22.36
C ARG A 266 13.18 -6.90 -22.97
N GLU A 267 12.61 -7.19 -24.13
CA GLU A 267 11.57 -6.35 -24.73
C GLU A 267 10.30 -6.32 -23.87
N VAL A 268 9.90 -7.45 -23.31
CA VAL A 268 8.74 -7.51 -22.39
C VAL A 268 9.03 -6.73 -21.11
N ASP A 269 10.25 -6.83 -20.57
CA ASP A 269 10.64 -6.11 -19.36
C ASP A 269 10.69 -4.58 -19.56
N GLN A 270 11.21 -4.11 -20.70
CA GLN A 270 11.16 -2.70 -21.12
C GLN A 270 9.72 -2.22 -21.37
N PHE A 271 8.87 -3.05 -21.99
CA PHE A 271 7.45 -2.78 -22.15
C PHE A 271 6.76 -2.58 -20.78
N LEU A 272 7.06 -3.42 -19.80
CA LEU A 272 6.51 -3.33 -18.44
C LEU A 272 7.02 -2.09 -17.69
N ASP A 273 8.31 -1.74 -17.80
CA ASP A 273 8.82 -0.49 -17.21
C ASP A 273 8.11 0.73 -17.79
N LYS A 274 7.99 0.84 -19.12
CA LYS A 274 7.26 1.95 -19.76
C LYS A 274 5.77 1.95 -19.38
N LEU A 275 5.11 0.79 -19.31
CA LEU A 275 3.70 0.69 -18.89
C LEU A 275 3.48 1.21 -17.45
N SER A 276 4.45 0.99 -16.54
CA SER A 276 4.36 1.45 -15.15
C SER A 276 4.41 2.98 -14.97
N LEU A 277 4.74 3.73 -16.04
CA LEU A 277 4.73 5.20 -16.07
C LEU A 277 3.41 5.76 -16.62
N LEU A 278 2.51 4.93 -17.16
CA LEU A 278 1.28 5.37 -17.84
C LEU A 278 0.07 5.30 -16.91
N THR A 279 -0.70 6.38 -16.88
CA THR A 279 -1.91 6.52 -16.03
C THR A 279 -3.20 6.78 -16.79
N LYS A 280 -3.13 7.18 -18.07
CA LYS A 280 -4.31 7.41 -18.92
C LYS A 280 -4.68 6.16 -19.73
N GLU A 281 -5.98 5.96 -19.90
CA GLU A 281 -6.56 4.81 -20.60
C GLU A 281 -6.05 4.70 -22.06
N ASP A 282 -6.09 5.79 -22.81
CA ASP A 282 -5.66 5.81 -24.23
C ASP A 282 -4.15 5.57 -24.39
N GLU A 283 -3.33 6.13 -23.49
CA GLU A 283 -1.88 5.93 -23.49
C GLU A 283 -1.52 4.47 -23.20
N GLN A 284 -2.22 3.84 -22.25
CA GLN A 284 -2.09 2.43 -21.95
C GLN A 284 -2.55 1.55 -23.13
N ILE A 285 -3.68 1.87 -23.77
CA ILE A 285 -4.18 1.17 -24.97
C ILE A 285 -3.16 1.22 -26.12
N GLN A 286 -2.63 2.41 -26.45
CA GLN A 286 -1.66 2.53 -27.54
C GLN A 286 -0.34 1.82 -27.21
N HIS A 287 0.10 1.84 -25.95
CA HIS A 287 1.28 1.10 -25.51
C HIS A 287 1.05 -0.42 -25.61
N PHE A 288 -0.11 -0.95 -25.16
CA PHE A 288 -0.47 -2.36 -25.37
C PHE A 288 -0.54 -2.74 -26.86
N LYS A 289 -1.12 -1.90 -27.72
CA LYS A 289 -1.12 -2.12 -29.18
C LYS A 289 0.29 -2.31 -29.77
N SER A 290 1.30 -1.63 -29.23
CA SER A 290 2.69 -1.75 -29.71
C SER A 290 3.37 -3.12 -29.45
N ILE A 291 2.83 -3.93 -28.52
CA ILE A 291 3.34 -5.29 -28.26
C ILE A 291 2.37 -6.39 -28.70
N VAL A 292 1.06 -6.16 -28.62
CA VAL A 292 0.01 -7.17 -28.94
C VAL A 292 0.12 -7.69 -30.37
N THR A 293 0.46 -6.85 -31.33
CA THR A 293 0.68 -7.23 -32.75
C THR A 293 1.84 -8.21 -32.96
N ARG A 294 2.71 -8.40 -31.96
CA ARG A 294 3.86 -9.33 -31.96
C ARG A 294 3.66 -10.54 -31.04
N CYS A 295 2.52 -10.63 -30.34
CA CYS A 295 2.22 -11.69 -29.38
C CYS A 295 1.52 -12.88 -30.03
N THR A 296 1.94 -14.12 -29.70
CA THR A 296 1.01 -15.26 -29.68
C THR A 296 -0.02 -15.00 -28.56
N ALA A 297 -1.20 -15.62 -28.59
CA ALA A 297 -2.19 -15.43 -27.51
C ALA A 297 -1.59 -15.77 -26.13
N ASN A 298 -0.80 -16.85 -26.06
CA ASN A 298 -0.07 -17.25 -24.86
C ASN A 298 1.08 -16.30 -24.47
N ASP A 299 1.59 -15.41 -25.35
CA ASP A 299 2.51 -14.32 -24.96
C ASP A 299 1.73 -13.24 -24.19
N LEU A 300 0.62 -12.78 -24.76
CA LEU A 300 -0.21 -11.74 -24.13
C LEU A 300 -0.71 -12.19 -22.76
N LYS A 301 -1.23 -13.42 -22.65
CA LYS A 301 -1.60 -14.06 -21.38
C LYS A 301 -0.49 -13.98 -20.32
N MET A 302 0.76 -14.24 -20.70
CA MET A 302 1.89 -14.15 -19.76
C MET A 302 2.22 -12.70 -19.40
N ILE A 303 2.13 -11.76 -20.35
CA ILE A 303 2.31 -10.33 -20.10
C ILE A 303 1.23 -9.80 -19.14
N ILE A 304 -0.03 -10.19 -19.30
CA ILE A 304 -1.11 -9.83 -18.38
C ILE A 304 -0.88 -10.42 -16.98
N ARG A 305 -0.35 -11.65 -16.86
CA ARG A 305 0.07 -12.21 -15.57
C ARG A 305 1.19 -11.41 -14.90
N GLN A 306 2.15 -10.88 -15.66
CA GLN A 306 3.14 -9.92 -15.14
C GLN A 306 2.51 -8.60 -14.68
N VAL A 307 1.54 -8.05 -15.44
CA VAL A 307 0.79 -6.84 -15.06
C VAL A 307 -0.07 -7.06 -13.81
N LYS A 308 -0.60 -8.27 -13.61
CA LYS A 308 -1.33 -8.68 -12.41
C LYS A 308 -0.44 -9.12 -11.24
N HIS A 309 0.88 -9.16 -11.42
CA HIS A 309 1.88 -9.63 -10.45
C HIS A 309 1.72 -11.08 -9.98
N ASP A 310 1.02 -11.94 -10.75
CA ASP A 310 0.78 -13.34 -10.43
C ASP A 310 0.91 -14.23 -11.68
N LEU A 311 2.02 -14.96 -11.76
CA LEU A 311 2.32 -15.93 -12.83
C LEU A 311 1.53 -17.24 -12.74
N ARG A 312 0.78 -17.48 -11.65
CA ARG A 312 0.10 -18.75 -11.30
C ARG A 312 1.02 -19.97 -11.08
N ILE A 313 2.34 -19.79 -11.08
CA ILE A 313 3.34 -20.87 -10.98
C ILE A 313 3.48 -21.52 -9.59
N THR A 314 2.81 -20.98 -8.58
CA THR A 314 2.88 -21.37 -7.16
C THR A 314 4.31 -21.50 -6.60
N ALA A 315 5.23 -20.65 -7.07
CA ALA A 315 6.63 -20.58 -6.63
C ALA A 315 6.98 -19.14 -6.21
N GLY A 316 7.06 -18.89 -4.89
CA GLY A 316 7.58 -17.62 -4.34
C GLY A 316 9.11 -17.59 -4.23
N PRO A 317 9.71 -16.47 -3.75
CA PRO A 317 11.16 -16.21 -3.78
C PRO A 317 12.05 -17.34 -3.29
N LYS A 318 11.69 -18.04 -2.20
CA LYS A 318 12.43 -19.20 -1.67
C LYS A 318 12.75 -20.27 -2.72
N HIS A 319 11.85 -20.48 -3.69
CA HIS A 319 11.98 -21.53 -4.72
C HIS A 319 12.71 -21.05 -5.97
N ILE A 320 12.69 -19.72 -6.23
CA ILE A 320 13.34 -19.10 -7.38
C ILE A 320 14.78 -18.66 -7.06
N ALA A 321 15.06 -18.26 -5.82
CA ALA A 321 16.37 -17.77 -5.37
C ALA A 321 17.30 -18.87 -4.82
N SER A 322 16.78 -19.95 -4.22
CA SER A 322 17.64 -21.06 -3.74
C SER A 322 18.41 -21.84 -4.83
N PRO A 323 17.99 -21.84 -6.11
CA PRO A 323 18.87 -22.21 -7.23
C PRO A 323 20.12 -21.32 -7.42
N ILE A 324 20.14 -20.13 -6.80
CA ILE A 324 21.01 -18.99 -7.11
C ILE A 324 21.82 -18.55 -5.87
N GLU A 325 21.67 -19.26 -4.74
CA GLU A 325 22.56 -19.14 -3.57
C GLU A 325 24.03 -19.50 -3.90
N ALA A 326 24.28 -20.11 -5.06
CA ALA A 326 25.62 -20.32 -5.64
C ALA A 326 26.10 -19.19 -6.58
N LEU A 327 25.28 -18.15 -6.83
CA LEU A 327 25.49 -17.11 -7.84
C LEU A 327 24.99 -15.73 -7.37
N SER A 328 25.56 -15.24 -6.26
CA SER A 328 25.66 -13.83 -5.80
C SER A 328 24.40 -12.93 -5.69
N PHE A 329 23.19 -13.37 -6.04
CA PHE A 329 22.00 -12.50 -6.04
C PHE A 329 21.40 -12.23 -4.63
N THR A 330 21.80 -12.99 -3.60
CA THR A 330 21.03 -13.08 -2.34
C THR A 330 21.36 -12.04 -1.27
N GLU A 331 22.56 -11.45 -1.27
CA GLU A 331 23.05 -10.57 -0.20
C GLU A 331 22.06 -9.42 0.10
N ARG A 332 21.68 -8.66 -0.93
CA ARG A 332 20.73 -7.53 -0.83
C ARG A 332 19.28 -7.93 -0.47
N LEU A 333 18.95 -9.22 -0.49
CA LEU A 333 17.62 -9.73 -0.09
C LEU A 333 17.62 -10.32 1.32
N GLN A 334 18.74 -10.89 1.78
CA GLN A 334 18.84 -11.48 3.12
C GLN A 334 18.91 -10.40 4.22
N GLU A 335 19.66 -9.32 4.03
CA GLU A 335 19.74 -8.17 4.96
C GLU A 335 18.37 -7.56 5.29
N ASN A 336 17.43 -7.63 4.35
CA ASN A 336 16.12 -6.99 4.46
C ASN A 336 15.03 -7.96 4.96
N ALA A 337 15.26 -9.27 5.04
CA ALA A 337 14.18 -10.25 5.27
C ALA A 337 13.75 -10.34 6.75
N SER A 338 12.71 -9.59 7.14
CA SER A 338 12.25 -9.47 8.53
C SER A 338 11.89 -10.82 9.19
N GLY A 339 12.42 -11.08 10.38
CA GLY A 339 12.11 -12.28 11.19
C GLY A 339 10.62 -12.35 11.57
N SER A 340 9.99 -13.51 11.43
CA SER A 340 8.53 -13.66 11.60
C SER A 340 8.16 -14.47 12.85
N ALA A 341 6.92 -14.29 13.32
CA ALA A 341 6.36 -15.07 14.43
C ALA A 341 5.38 -16.17 13.96
N GLU A 342 5.45 -17.34 14.61
CA GLU A 342 4.50 -18.45 14.51
C GLU A 342 3.32 -18.25 15.48
N ALA A 343 2.13 -18.78 15.18
CA ALA A 343 1.01 -18.74 16.13
C ALA A 343 1.25 -19.72 17.28
N CYS A 344 1.22 -19.22 18.52
CA CYS A 344 1.28 -20.04 19.72
C CYS A 344 -0.14 -20.25 20.27
N LYS A 345 -0.47 -21.51 20.59
CA LYS A 345 -1.82 -21.93 21.00
C LYS A 345 -2.00 -22.13 22.51
N SER A 346 -0.91 -22.29 23.26
CA SER A 346 -0.96 -22.58 24.70
C SER A 346 0.36 -22.26 25.39
N VAL A 347 0.34 -22.18 26.72
CA VAL A 347 1.52 -21.90 27.56
C VAL A 347 2.58 -23.01 27.43
N GLU A 348 2.15 -24.27 27.35
CA GLU A 348 3.05 -25.43 27.22
C GLU A 348 3.72 -25.48 25.85
N MET A 349 3.08 -24.92 24.81
CA MET A 349 3.69 -24.75 23.49
C MET A 349 4.79 -23.69 23.52
N ALA A 350 4.63 -22.62 24.30
CA ALA A 350 5.66 -21.59 24.48
C ALA A 350 6.87 -22.14 25.24
N MET A 351 6.65 -22.71 26.43
CA MET A 351 7.73 -23.24 27.27
C MET A 351 8.53 -24.36 26.58
N ARG A 352 7.89 -25.22 25.78
CA ARG A 352 8.57 -26.25 25.00
C ARG A 352 9.43 -25.69 23.85
N LYS A 353 9.16 -24.48 23.37
CA LYS A 353 9.89 -23.83 22.27
C LYS A 353 10.93 -22.80 22.74
N CYS A 354 10.89 -22.39 24.00
CA CYS A 354 11.82 -21.46 24.62
C CYS A 354 12.27 -22.06 25.97
N PRO A 355 13.02 -23.18 25.96
CA PRO A 355 13.34 -23.95 27.17
C PRO A 355 14.25 -23.20 28.15
N ASP A 356 15.09 -22.29 27.63
CA ASP A 356 16.00 -21.45 28.40
C ASP A 356 15.32 -20.16 28.94
N GLY A 357 13.99 -20.06 28.81
CA GLY A 357 13.20 -18.87 29.10
C GLY A 357 12.94 -17.99 27.86
N MET A 358 12.14 -16.95 28.03
CA MET A 358 11.75 -16.04 26.94
C MET A 358 11.65 -14.57 27.37
N LEU A 359 11.97 -13.67 26.45
CA LEU A 359 11.52 -12.28 26.51
C LEU A 359 10.09 -12.21 25.98
N SER A 360 9.17 -11.77 26.82
CA SER A 360 7.77 -11.54 26.47
C SER A 360 7.54 -10.05 26.23
N GLU A 361 7.17 -9.67 25.01
CA GLU A 361 6.92 -8.28 24.62
C GLU A 361 5.45 -8.05 24.26
N ILE A 362 4.92 -6.86 24.54
CA ILE A 362 3.58 -6.47 24.12
C ILE A 362 3.47 -6.54 22.59
N LYS A 363 2.46 -7.24 22.07
CA LYS A 363 2.16 -7.18 20.65
C LYS A 363 1.37 -5.91 20.33
N TYR A 364 2.08 -4.92 19.82
CA TYR A 364 1.48 -3.71 19.27
C TYR A 364 0.71 -3.99 17.95
N ASP A 365 -0.47 -3.38 17.79
CA ASP A 365 -1.34 -3.45 16.59
C ASP A 365 -1.04 -2.27 15.65
N GLY A 366 0.19 -2.23 15.16
CA GLY A 366 0.74 -1.14 14.35
C GLY A 366 1.06 -1.54 12.91
N GLU A 367 2.04 -0.83 12.32
CA GLU A 367 2.68 -1.22 11.07
C GLU A 367 4.18 -1.44 11.28
N ARG A 368 4.67 -2.65 11.05
CA ARG A 368 6.12 -2.94 11.16
C ARG A 368 6.94 -2.15 10.15
N VAL A 369 7.95 -1.45 10.66
CA VAL A 369 8.94 -0.66 9.92
C VAL A 369 10.35 -1.12 10.32
N GLN A 370 11.09 -1.66 9.36
CA GLN A 370 12.54 -1.78 9.50
C GLN A 370 13.16 -0.41 9.12
N VAL A 371 13.97 0.15 10.01
CA VAL A 371 14.62 1.45 9.86
C VAL A 371 16.08 1.21 9.52
N HIS A 372 16.57 1.82 8.44
CA HIS A 372 18.01 1.90 8.13
C HIS A 372 18.44 3.36 8.23
N LYS A 373 19.51 3.65 8.99
CA LYS A 373 20.20 4.94 9.04
C LYS A 373 21.63 4.73 8.54
N GLN A 374 22.12 5.61 7.67
CA GLN A 374 23.52 5.67 7.26
C GLN A 374 23.93 7.14 7.15
N GLY A 375 24.69 7.63 8.14
CA GLY A 375 24.87 9.05 8.42
C GLY A 375 23.51 9.76 8.54
N ASN A 376 23.27 10.75 7.68
CA ASN A 376 22.01 11.47 7.58
C ASN A 376 21.00 10.86 6.59
N GLN A 377 21.29 9.73 5.94
CA GLN A 377 20.36 9.06 5.04
C GLN A 377 19.48 8.06 5.80
N PHE A 378 18.16 8.17 5.63
CA PHE A 378 17.18 7.30 6.27
C PHE A 378 16.36 6.54 5.23
N ARG A 379 16.19 5.24 5.42
CA ARG A 379 15.33 4.38 4.60
C ARG A 379 14.40 3.57 5.51
N TYR A 380 13.12 3.55 5.16
CA TYR A 380 12.07 2.92 5.96
C TYR A 380 11.38 1.84 5.13
N PHE A 381 11.47 0.59 5.56
CA PHE A 381 10.90 -0.56 4.86
C PHE A 381 9.74 -1.17 5.64
N SER A 382 8.58 -1.30 5.01
CA SER A 382 7.47 -2.05 5.58
C SER A 382 7.80 -3.54 5.72
N ARG A 383 6.98 -4.30 6.44
CA ARG A 383 6.99 -5.79 6.45
C ARG A 383 7.06 -6.46 5.06
N SER A 384 6.66 -5.76 4.00
CA SER A 384 6.69 -6.25 2.60
C SER A 384 7.91 -5.77 1.80
N LEU A 385 8.87 -5.11 2.46
CA LEU A 385 10.09 -4.51 1.89
C LEU A 385 9.84 -3.42 0.83
N LYS A 386 8.59 -2.97 0.76
CA LYS A 386 8.16 -1.74 0.08
C LYS A 386 8.46 -0.54 0.98
N PRO A 387 8.94 0.59 0.43
CA PRO A 387 9.14 1.82 1.20
C PRO A 387 7.87 2.24 1.94
N VAL A 388 8.01 2.70 3.19
CA VAL A 388 6.90 3.23 3.98
C VAL A 388 6.49 4.61 3.44
N MET A 389 5.19 4.93 3.53
CA MET A 389 4.68 6.21 3.02
C MET A 389 5.25 7.39 3.83
N PRO A 390 5.79 8.44 3.17
CA PRO A 390 6.51 9.55 3.83
C PRO A 390 5.79 10.19 5.03
N HIS A 391 4.47 10.37 4.96
CA HIS A 391 3.67 10.98 6.03
C HIS A 391 3.64 10.21 7.36
N LYS A 392 4.11 8.94 7.37
CA LYS A 392 4.24 8.13 8.58
C LYS A 392 5.64 8.20 9.20
N VAL A 393 6.68 8.50 8.42
CA VAL A 393 8.08 8.26 8.82
C VAL A 393 9.02 9.46 8.69
N ASN A 394 8.72 10.46 7.84
CA ASN A 394 9.61 11.61 7.63
C ASN A 394 9.94 12.35 8.93
N HIS A 395 9.01 12.39 9.89
CA HIS A 395 9.20 13.06 11.18
C HIS A 395 10.27 12.40 12.06
N PHE A 396 10.69 11.15 11.79
CA PHE A 396 11.57 10.40 12.70
C PHE A 396 13.06 10.67 12.51
N HIS A 397 13.51 11.26 11.40
CA HIS A 397 14.95 11.47 11.16
C HIS A 397 15.62 12.27 12.30
N ASP A 398 15.02 13.38 12.71
CA ASP A 398 15.40 14.18 13.89
C ASP A 398 15.46 13.37 15.18
N PHE A 399 14.47 12.50 15.41
CA PHE A 399 14.31 11.78 16.67
C PHE A 399 15.19 10.54 16.74
N ILE A 400 15.44 9.85 15.63
CA ILE A 400 16.34 8.68 15.59
C ILE A 400 17.78 9.13 15.86
N SER A 401 18.24 10.23 15.26
CA SER A 401 19.57 10.78 15.55
C SER A 401 19.73 11.21 17.02
N LYS A 402 18.66 11.69 17.66
CA LYS A 402 18.65 12.03 19.10
C LYS A 402 18.51 10.80 20.00
N ALA A 403 17.84 9.75 19.55
CA ALA A 403 17.68 8.49 20.26
C ALA A 403 18.93 7.60 20.17
N PHE A 404 19.75 7.75 19.13
CA PHE A 404 21.02 7.02 18.94
C PHE A 404 22.17 7.99 18.64
N PRO A 405 22.63 8.80 19.62
CA PRO A 405 23.61 9.88 19.37
C PRO A 405 24.96 9.41 18.81
N GLY A 406 25.35 8.16 19.09
CA GLY A 406 26.56 7.52 18.55
C GLY A 406 26.24 6.39 17.58
N GLY A 407 25.10 6.43 16.89
CA GLY A 407 24.63 5.40 15.96
C GLY A 407 24.52 5.94 14.55
N ASP A 408 25.61 5.83 13.77
CA ASP A 408 25.68 6.42 12.43
C ASP A 408 25.39 5.46 11.29
N ASP A 409 25.65 4.16 11.45
CA ASP A 409 25.20 3.14 10.49
C ASP A 409 24.45 2.04 11.25
N LEU A 410 23.12 1.97 11.13
CA LEU A 410 22.31 1.06 11.94
C LEU A 410 21.04 0.56 11.25
N ILE A 411 20.61 -0.64 11.65
CA ILE A 411 19.35 -1.27 11.21
C ILE A 411 18.53 -1.66 12.44
N LEU A 412 17.36 -1.04 12.59
CA LEU A 412 16.40 -1.32 13.68
C LEU A 412 15.17 -2.06 13.15
N ASP A 413 14.58 -2.90 13.98
CA ASP A 413 13.28 -3.53 13.76
C ASP A 413 12.26 -2.89 14.72
N THR A 414 11.21 -2.28 14.17
CA THR A 414 10.29 -1.40 14.91
C THR A 414 8.84 -1.59 14.47
N GLU A 415 7.89 -1.26 15.33
CA GLU A 415 6.48 -1.10 14.97
C GLU A 415 6.11 0.40 15.05
N VAL A 416 5.53 0.97 13.98
CA VAL A 416 5.01 2.34 14.02
C VAL A 416 3.54 2.34 14.45
N LEU A 417 3.20 3.24 15.37
CA LEU A 417 1.85 3.45 15.90
C LEU A 417 1.52 4.96 16.00
N MET A 418 0.24 5.27 16.16
CA MET A 418 -0.19 6.56 16.70
C MET A 418 -0.33 6.42 18.22
N ILE A 419 0.10 7.44 18.97
CA ILE A 419 -0.05 7.56 20.41
C ILE A 419 -0.79 8.87 20.72
N ASP A 420 -1.77 8.81 21.60
CA ASP A 420 -2.41 9.98 22.23
C ASP A 420 -1.38 10.66 23.16
N THR A 421 -1.07 11.93 22.90
CA THR A 421 -0.04 12.67 23.63
C THR A 421 -0.45 13.04 25.06
N ASN A 422 -1.75 13.05 25.36
CA ASN A 422 -2.29 13.42 26.66
C ASN A 422 -2.33 12.22 27.60
N THR A 423 -2.60 11.01 27.08
CA THR A 423 -2.67 9.77 27.88
C THR A 423 -1.46 8.85 27.73
N GLY A 424 -0.60 9.07 26.74
CA GLY A 424 0.52 8.19 26.40
C GLY A 424 0.12 6.84 25.78
N LYS A 425 -1.17 6.61 25.54
CA LYS A 425 -1.69 5.31 25.08
C LYS A 425 -1.66 5.16 23.55
N PRO A 426 -1.32 3.97 23.02
CA PRO A 426 -1.50 3.68 21.60
C PRO A 426 -2.96 3.81 21.16
N LEU A 427 -3.18 4.37 19.96
CA LEU A 427 -4.49 4.44 19.32
C LEU A 427 -4.74 3.19 18.45
N PRO A 428 -6.01 2.76 18.25
CA PRO A 428 -6.35 1.57 17.47
C PRO A 428 -5.80 1.55 16.03
N PHE A 429 -5.65 0.35 15.48
CA PHE A 429 -5.12 0.12 14.14
C PHE A 429 -5.84 0.91 13.04
N GLY A 430 -5.07 1.37 12.05
CA GLY A 430 -5.56 2.22 10.95
C GLY A 430 -5.70 3.70 11.29
N SER A 431 -5.52 4.11 12.55
CA SER A 431 -5.34 5.52 12.97
C SER A 431 -4.24 6.25 12.18
N LEU A 432 -3.19 5.51 11.76
CA LEU A 432 -2.09 5.94 10.89
C LEU A 432 -2.50 6.38 9.47
N GLY A 433 -3.75 6.18 9.04
CA GLY A 433 -4.24 6.65 7.74
C GLY A 433 -4.39 8.17 7.70
N VAL A 434 -3.94 8.82 6.61
CA VAL A 434 -3.90 10.30 6.47
C VAL A 434 -5.18 11.00 6.94
N HIS A 435 -6.34 10.53 6.49
CA HIS A 435 -7.64 11.12 6.83
C HIS A 435 -8.09 10.85 8.28
N LYS A 436 -7.59 9.78 8.92
CA LYS A 436 -7.83 9.50 10.35
C LYS A 436 -6.87 10.25 11.26
N LYS A 437 -5.60 10.45 10.88
CA LYS A 437 -4.63 11.27 11.63
C LYS A 437 -5.19 12.68 11.90
N ALA A 438 -5.88 13.28 10.93
CA ALA A 438 -6.51 14.60 11.09
C ALA A 438 -7.68 14.66 12.10
N GLN A 439 -8.21 13.50 12.54
CA GLN A 439 -9.30 13.42 13.53
C GLN A 439 -8.75 13.44 14.97
N PHE A 440 -7.49 13.03 15.17
CA PHE A 440 -6.82 13.00 16.47
C PHE A 440 -5.85 14.18 16.56
N LYS A 441 -6.32 15.32 17.11
CA LYS A 441 -5.50 16.54 17.27
C LYS A 441 -4.28 16.29 18.15
N ASP A 442 -4.51 15.59 19.27
CA ASP A 442 -3.52 15.36 20.32
C ASP A 442 -2.89 13.97 20.15
N ALA A 443 -2.42 13.67 18.93
CA ALA A 443 -1.79 12.39 18.62
C ALA A 443 -0.52 12.54 17.78
N ASN A 444 0.52 11.82 18.19
CA ASN A 444 1.79 11.74 17.48
C ASN A 444 2.05 10.35 16.93
N VAL A 445 2.83 10.29 15.85
CA VAL A 445 3.37 9.03 15.35
C VAL A 445 4.60 8.68 16.18
N CYS A 446 4.69 7.43 16.65
CA CYS A 446 5.76 6.90 17.49
C CYS A 446 6.29 5.57 16.93
N LEU A 447 7.60 5.35 17.02
CA LEU A 447 8.23 4.03 16.82
C LEU A 447 8.39 3.32 18.17
N PHE A 448 7.99 2.05 18.23
CA PHE A 448 8.40 1.12 19.28
C PHE A 448 9.53 0.24 18.73
N VAL A 449 10.74 0.45 19.22
CA VAL A 449 11.95 -0.28 18.80
C VAL A 449 12.05 -1.58 19.60
N PHE A 450 12.13 -2.71 18.91
CA PHE A 450 12.06 -4.04 19.53
C PHE A 450 13.21 -4.99 19.17
N ASP A 451 14.02 -4.67 18.15
CA ASP A 451 15.29 -5.37 17.88
C ASP A 451 16.28 -4.44 17.15
N CYS A 452 17.58 -4.76 17.20
CA CYS A 452 18.67 -4.01 16.56
C CYS A 452 19.58 -4.99 15.82
N LEU A 453 19.56 -4.96 14.48
CA LEU A 453 20.12 -6.00 13.63
C LEU A 453 21.57 -5.72 13.20
N TYR A 454 21.93 -4.44 13.13
CA TYR A 454 23.22 -3.94 12.71
C TYR A 454 23.52 -2.61 13.41
N TYR A 455 24.77 -2.37 13.81
CA TYR A 455 25.21 -1.15 14.48
C TYR A 455 26.70 -0.84 14.23
N ASN A 456 26.99 0.32 13.65
CA ASN A 456 28.31 0.89 13.34
C ASN A 456 29.34 -0.16 12.85
N GLY A 457 29.06 -0.81 11.71
CA GLY A 457 29.94 -1.84 11.14
C GLY A 457 29.61 -3.27 11.55
N GLU A 458 29.02 -3.47 12.74
CA GLU A 458 28.81 -4.80 13.30
C GLU A 458 27.41 -5.37 13.01
N THR A 459 27.36 -6.60 12.46
CA THR A 459 26.12 -7.40 12.41
C THR A 459 25.81 -8.00 13.78
N LEU A 460 24.58 -7.82 14.25
CA LEU A 460 24.11 -8.30 15.54
C LEU A 460 23.17 -9.52 15.41
N MET A 461 22.86 -9.95 14.18
CA MET A 461 21.91 -11.03 13.90
C MET A 461 22.34 -12.36 14.53
N ASP A 462 23.64 -12.66 14.55
CA ASP A 462 24.22 -13.88 15.13
C ASP A 462 24.30 -13.88 16.67
N LYS A 463 24.03 -12.76 17.33
CA LYS A 463 24.02 -12.67 18.80
C LYS A 463 22.71 -13.26 19.37
N SER A 464 22.67 -13.54 20.66
CA SER A 464 21.42 -13.93 21.32
C SER A 464 20.42 -12.78 21.39
N MET A 465 19.14 -13.09 21.53
CA MET A 465 18.08 -12.08 21.70
C MET A 465 18.34 -11.20 22.91
N GLN A 466 18.71 -11.81 24.04
CA GLN A 466 19.05 -11.09 25.27
C GLN A 466 20.24 -10.12 25.03
N LYS A 467 21.26 -10.51 24.26
CA LYS A 467 22.41 -9.62 23.98
C LYS A 467 22.05 -8.49 23.01
N ARG A 468 21.26 -8.72 21.96
CA ARG A 468 20.73 -7.63 21.10
C ARG A 468 19.88 -6.67 21.93
N ARG A 469 19.01 -7.18 22.80
CA ARG A 469 18.16 -6.37 23.67
C ARG A 469 18.95 -5.53 24.66
N SER A 470 20.04 -6.06 25.22
CA SER A 470 20.95 -5.29 26.08
C SER A 470 21.69 -4.18 25.31
N ILE A 471 22.19 -4.46 24.10
CA ILE A 471 22.79 -3.42 23.24
C ILE A 471 21.77 -2.32 22.94
N LEU A 472 20.52 -2.68 22.64
CA LEU A 472 19.44 -1.71 22.40
C LEU A 472 19.14 -0.86 23.65
N LYS A 473 19.09 -1.47 24.86
CA LYS A 473 18.94 -0.73 26.14
C LYS A 473 20.12 0.20 26.43
N GLU A 474 21.34 -0.17 26.01
CA GLU A 474 22.58 0.57 26.27
C GLU A 474 22.78 1.74 25.29
N LYS A 475 22.43 1.57 24.01
CA LYS A 475 22.69 2.54 22.94
C LYS A 475 21.50 3.46 22.61
N MET A 476 20.29 3.16 23.09
CA MET A 476 19.10 3.95 22.81
C MET A 476 18.66 4.84 23.98
N VAL A 477 18.57 6.15 23.73
CA VAL A 477 17.86 7.10 24.58
C VAL A 477 16.38 7.11 24.18
N VAL A 478 15.49 6.86 25.15
CA VAL A 478 14.03 6.93 24.93
C VAL A 478 13.59 8.38 24.76
N ILE A 479 12.80 8.65 23.71
CA ILE A 479 12.14 9.94 23.47
C ILE A 479 10.63 9.70 23.60
N PRO A 480 9.99 10.15 24.71
CA PRO A 480 8.57 9.91 24.98
C PRO A 480 7.66 10.31 23.82
N ASN A 481 6.66 9.47 23.54
CA ASN A 481 5.68 9.64 22.46
C ASN A 481 6.30 9.79 21.04
N ARG A 482 7.58 9.41 20.84
CA ARG A 482 8.31 9.50 19.56
C ARG A 482 9.13 8.26 19.20
N ILE A 483 10.08 7.88 20.05
CA ILE A 483 10.97 6.73 19.86
C ILE A 483 11.09 6.04 21.22
N MET A 484 10.36 4.95 21.40
CA MET A 484 10.29 4.22 22.67
C MET A 484 10.77 2.79 22.48
N LEU A 485 11.25 2.15 23.53
CA LEU A 485 11.49 0.71 23.51
C LEU A 485 10.16 -0.04 23.60
N SER A 486 10.04 -1.22 22.99
CA SER A 486 8.92 -2.12 23.33
C SER A 486 8.98 -2.50 24.81
N GLU A 487 7.82 -2.59 25.47
CA GLU A 487 7.74 -3.12 26.82
C GLU A 487 8.09 -4.62 26.81
N VAL A 488 8.95 -5.04 27.74
CA VAL A 488 9.48 -6.41 27.82
C VAL A 488 9.56 -6.87 29.27
N GLU A 489 9.06 -8.06 29.53
CA GLU A 489 9.18 -8.81 30.79
C GLU A 489 9.88 -10.15 30.47
N GLU A 490 10.87 -10.56 31.27
CA GLU A 490 11.57 -11.87 31.09
C GLU A 490 10.81 -12.95 31.87
N VAL A 491 10.58 -14.11 31.25
CA VAL A 491 9.64 -15.13 31.75
C VAL A 491 10.27 -16.52 31.71
N GLN A 492 10.15 -17.25 32.83
CA GLN A 492 10.63 -18.63 32.98
C GLN A 492 9.55 -19.58 33.56
N ASP A 493 8.68 -19.14 34.48
CA ASP A 493 7.54 -19.96 34.97
C ASP A 493 6.32 -19.88 34.00
N PRO A 494 5.71 -21.02 33.60
CA PRO A 494 4.45 -21.03 32.84
C PRO A 494 3.31 -20.20 33.47
N LYS A 495 3.24 -20.09 34.80
CA LYS A 495 2.25 -19.27 35.51
C LYS A 495 2.41 -17.80 35.21
N ASP A 496 3.65 -17.30 35.19
CA ASP A 496 3.92 -15.89 34.91
C ASP A 496 3.56 -15.54 33.46
N LEU A 497 3.81 -16.46 32.53
CA LEU A 497 3.32 -16.33 31.16
C LEU A 497 1.77 -16.28 31.11
N ALA A 498 1.08 -17.17 31.82
CA ALA A 498 -0.37 -17.20 31.89
C ALA A 498 -0.96 -15.90 32.49
N HIS A 499 -0.39 -15.41 33.60
CA HIS A 499 -0.77 -14.14 34.21
C HIS A 499 -0.52 -12.95 33.28
N MET A 500 0.58 -12.95 32.53
CA MET A 500 0.90 -11.88 31.58
C MET A 500 -0.03 -11.89 30.36
N ILE A 501 -0.36 -13.07 29.81
CA ILE A 501 -1.39 -13.21 28.78
C ILE A 501 -2.73 -12.64 29.28
N ALA A 502 -3.15 -13.00 30.49
CA ALA A 502 -4.37 -12.50 31.09
C ALA A 502 -4.37 -10.97 31.30
N LYS A 503 -3.29 -10.42 31.86
CA LYS A 503 -3.04 -8.97 32.02
C LYS A 503 -3.21 -8.23 30.70
N VAL A 504 -2.53 -8.69 29.65
CA VAL A 504 -2.51 -8.05 28.32
C VAL A 504 -3.88 -8.10 27.64
N ILE A 505 -4.58 -9.24 27.66
CA ILE A 505 -5.94 -9.33 27.06
C ILE A 505 -6.95 -8.50 27.88
N LYS A 506 -6.87 -8.49 29.22
CA LYS A 506 -7.71 -7.63 30.10
C LYS A 506 -7.46 -6.14 29.88
N MET A 507 -6.28 -5.75 29.39
CA MET A 507 -5.96 -4.37 28.98
C MET A 507 -6.44 -4.02 27.55
N GLY A 508 -7.10 -4.94 26.83
CA GLY A 508 -7.57 -4.72 25.46
C GLY A 508 -6.45 -4.68 24.41
N LEU A 509 -5.27 -5.23 24.73
CA LEU A 509 -4.12 -5.28 23.83
C LEU A 509 -4.16 -6.55 22.95
N GLU A 510 -3.56 -6.49 21.76
CA GLU A 510 -3.69 -7.53 20.73
C GLU A 510 -3.10 -8.90 21.14
N GLY A 511 -2.21 -8.93 22.14
CA GLY A 511 -1.55 -10.13 22.65
C GLY A 511 -0.06 -9.91 22.94
N LEU A 512 0.73 -10.98 22.86
CA LEU A 512 2.17 -10.98 23.17
C LEU A 512 3.00 -11.50 22.01
N VAL A 513 4.26 -11.06 21.92
CA VAL A 513 5.33 -11.67 21.12
C VAL A 513 6.36 -12.24 22.07
N LEU A 514 6.53 -13.56 22.04
CA LEU A 514 7.50 -14.28 22.87
C LEU A 514 8.74 -14.58 22.02
N LYS A 515 9.91 -14.25 22.54
CA LYS A 515 11.22 -14.40 21.90
C LYS A 515 12.12 -15.23 22.82
N ASP A 516 12.56 -16.39 22.36
CA ASP A 516 13.61 -17.19 23.01
C ASP A 516 14.83 -16.32 23.36
N VAL A 517 15.30 -16.39 24.62
CA VAL A 517 16.41 -15.55 25.11
C VAL A 517 17.73 -15.83 24.39
N THR A 518 17.98 -17.09 24.03
CA THR A 518 19.20 -17.50 23.29
C THR A 518 19.09 -17.21 21.79
N GLY A 519 17.86 -17.04 21.29
CA GLY A 519 17.50 -16.99 19.88
C GLY A 519 18.23 -15.94 19.02
N LYS A 520 18.91 -16.42 17.98
CA LYS A 520 19.47 -15.60 16.90
C LYS A 520 18.37 -14.93 16.07
N TYR A 521 18.71 -13.85 15.37
CA TYR A 521 17.84 -13.27 14.34
C TYR A 521 18.09 -14.02 13.03
N GLU A 522 17.12 -14.86 12.61
CA GLU A 522 17.22 -15.61 11.36
C GLU A 522 16.29 -15.03 10.29
N PRO A 523 16.83 -14.31 9.28
CA PRO A 523 16.01 -13.58 8.29
C PRO A 523 15.01 -14.48 7.55
N GLY A 524 13.75 -14.04 7.50
CA GLY A 524 12.65 -14.74 6.83
C GLY A 524 12.17 -16.07 7.46
N LYS A 525 12.80 -16.57 8.54
CA LYS A 525 12.32 -17.74 9.29
C LYS A 525 11.24 -17.36 10.33
N ARG A 526 10.71 -18.35 11.05
CA ARG A 526 9.61 -18.22 12.03
C ARG A 526 9.99 -18.75 13.41
N HIS A 527 10.83 -18.03 14.14
CA HIS A 527 11.35 -18.47 15.45
C HIS A 527 10.60 -17.86 16.64
N TRP A 528 10.14 -16.61 16.50
CA TRP A 528 9.35 -15.97 17.55
C TRP A 528 7.95 -16.59 17.60
N LEU A 529 7.29 -16.44 18.74
CA LEU A 529 5.90 -16.84 18.94
C LEU A 529 5.03 -15.60 19.07
N LYS A 530 3.80 -15.67 18.58
CA LYS A 530 2.75 -14.68 18.83
C LYS A 530 1.58 -15.36 19.55
N VAL A 531 1.25 -14.89 20.74
CA VAL A 531 0.06 -15.29 21.49
C VAL A 531 -1.04 -14.28 21.25
N LYS A 532 -2.28 -14.75 21.10
CA LYS A 532 -3.48 -13.94 20.93
C LYS A 532 -4.69 -14.62 21.54
N LYS A 533 -5.71 -13.82 21.90
CA LYS A 533 -7.07 -14.28 22.22
C LYS A 533 -7.62 -15.26 21.15
N ASP A 534 -7.40 -15.00 19.84
CA ASP A 534 -7.89 -15.85 18.75
C ASP A 534 -7.09 -17.15 18.49
N TYR A 535 -6.01 -17.43 19.21
CA TYR A 535 -5.21 -18.66 19.06
C TYR A 535 -5.24 -19.58 20.29
N LEU A 536 -5.57 -19.04 21.46
CA LEU A 536 -5.52 -19.78 22.71
C LEU A 536 -6.61 -20.84 22.77
N LEU A 537 -6.24 -22.03 23.26
CA LEU A 537 -7.16 -23.17 23.45
C LEU A 537 -7.93 -23.51 22.17
N ASP A 538 -7.20 -23.59 21.05
CA ASP A 538 -7.71 -23.85 19.70
C ASP A 538 -8.81 -22.88 19.22
N GLY A 539 -8.89 -21.70 19.83
CA GLY A 539 -9.86 -20.65 19.51
C GLY A 539 -11.04 -20.58 20.48
N ALA A 540 -11.09 -21.40 21.53
CA ALA A 540 -12.18 -21.38 22.52
C ALA A 540 -12.29 -20.04 23.31
N MET A 541 -11.23 -19.21 23.31
CA MET A 541 -11.25 -17.86 23.89
C MET A 541 -11.58 -16.74 22.88
N ALA A 542 -11.78 -17.08 21.60
CA ALA A 542 -11.98 -16.11 20.53
C ALA A 542 -13.41 -15.57 20.48
N ASP A 543 -13.59 -14.37 19.93
CA ASP A 543 -14.93 -13.82 19.71
C ASP A 543 -15.57 -14.50 18.50
N SER A 544 -16.71 -15.19 18.71
CA SER A 544 -17.47 -15.87 17.66
C SER A 544 -18.96 -15.49 17.66
N ALA A 545 -19.61 -15.72 16.51
CA ALA A 545 -21.06 -15.62 16.35
C ALA A 545 -21.54 -16.69 15.36
N ASP A 546 -22.72 -17.26 15.62
CA ASP A 546 -23.37 -18.24 14.75
C ASP A 546 -24.22 -17.49 13.71
N LEU A 547 -23.74 -17.40 12.47
CA LEU A 547 -24.32 -16.55 11.43
C LEU A 547 -24.87 -17.35 10.25
N VAL A 548 -25.94 -16.85 9.63
CA VAL A 548 -26.58 -17.47 8.47
C VAL A 548 -25.88 -17.02 7.18
N VAL A 549 -25.69 -17.94 6.23
CA VAL A 549 -25.21 -17.61 4.88
C VAL A 549 -26.32 -16.92 4.10
N LEU A 550 -26.15 -15.64 3.74
CA LEU A 550 -27.16 -14.84 3.02
C LEU A 550 -26.86 -14.68 1.52
N GLY A 551 -25.62 -14.94 1.09
CA GLY A 551 -25.19 -14.80 -0.29
C GLY A 551 -23.70 -15.11 -0.48
N ALA A 552 -23.21 -15.00 -1.72
CA ALA A 552 -21.84 -15.34 -2.07
C ALA A 552 -21.25 -14.47 -3.20
N TRP A 553 -19.92 -14.46 -3.29
CA TRP A 553 -19.15 -13.95 -4.43
C TRP A 553 -18.33 -15.06 -5.06
N TYR A 554 -18.07 -14.93 -6.36
CA TYR A 554 -17.06 -15.74 -7.04
C TYR A 554 -15.67 -15.55 -6.39
N GLY A 555 -14.91 -16.63 -6.27
CA GLY A 555 -13.51 -16.58 -5.88
C GLY A 555 -12.60 -16.05 -7.00
N THR A 556 -11.29 -16.14 -6.80
CA THR A 556 -10.30 -15.74 -7.82
C THR A 556 -9.14 -16.74 -7.89
N GLY A 557 -8.45 -16.78 -9.04
CA GLY A 557 -7.41 -17.79 -9.29
C GLY A 557 -7.97 -19.20 -9.17
N LYS A 558 -7.35 -20.05 -8.34
CA LYS A 558 -7.80 -21.44 -8.10
C LYS A 558 -9.25 -21.58 -7.62
N LYS A 559 -9.87 -20.52 -7.10
CA LYS A 559 -11.27 -20.52 -6.64
C LYS A 559 -12.21 -19.70 -7.52
N GLY A 560 -11.75 -19.28 -8.71
CA GLY A 560 -12.63 -18.72 -9.75
C GLY A 560 -13.67 -19.75 -10.21
N GLY A 561 -14.78 -19.28 -10.76
CA GLY A 561 -15.93 -20.12 -11.16
C GLY A 561 -16.76 -20.66 -9.99
N MET A 562 -16.21 -20.69 -8.76
CA MET A 562 -16.89 -21.17 -7.55
C MET A 562 -17.28 -20.02 -6.62
N MET A 563 -18.40 -20.20 -5.91
CA MET A 563 -18.77 -19.45 -4.72
C MET A 563 -17.75 -19.78 -3.61
N SER A 564 -16.81 -18.89 -3.34
CA SER A 564 -15.73 -19.13 -2.36
C SER A 564 -15.59 -18.03 -1.30
N VAL A 565 -16.48 -17.04 -1.33
CA VAL A 565 -16.52 -15.92 -0.39
C VAL A 565 -17.98 -15.66 -0.05
N PHE A 566 -18.33 -15.66 1.23
CA PHE A 566 -19.72 -15.71 1.68
C PHE A 566 -20.10 -14.46 2.47
N LEU A 567 -21.35 -14.02 2.30
CA LEU A 567 -21.99 -12.94 3.03
C LEU A 567 -22.71 -13.54 4.24
N MET A 568 -22.20 -13.27 5.43
CA MET A 568 -22.74 -13.77 6.69
C MET A 568 -23.60 -12.70 7.37
N GLY A 569 -24.71 -13.11 7.98
CA GLY A 569 -25.63 -12.17 8.62
C GLY A 569 -26.50 -12.77 9.72
N CYS A 570 -27.25 -11.88 10.35
CA CYS A 570 -28.16 -12.17 11.46
C CYS A 570 -29.59 -11.75 11.12
N PHE A 571 -30.56 -12.26 11.89
CA PHE A 571 -31.95 -11.84 11.80
C PHE A 571 -32.24 -10.68 12.77
N ASP A 572 -32.97 -9.69 12.27
CA ASP A 572 -33.55 -8.59 13.03
C ASP A 572 -35.06 -8.87 13.17
N GLU A 573 -35.45 -9.37 14.34
CA GLU A 573 -36.82 -9.72 14.68
C GLU A 573 -37.73 -8.48 14.66
N ASP A 574 -37.24 -7.36 15.22
CA ASP A 574 -38.01 -6.14 15.45
C ASP A 574 -38.38 -5.46 14.12
N ARG A 575 -37.54 -5.64 13.10
CA ARG A 575 -37.77 -5.18 11.72
C ARG A 575 -38.11 -6.29 10.72
N ASN A 576 -38.28 -7.54 11.18
CA ASN A 576 -38.55 -8.75 10.39
C ASN A 576 -37.68 -8.89 9.13
N ARG A 577 -36.36 -8.68 9.24
CA ARG A 577 -35.44 -8.63 8.09
C ARG A 577 -34.05 -9.18 8.39
N TRP A 578 -33.30 -9.50 7.33
CA TRP A 578 -31.93 -9.98 7.41
C TRP A 578 -30.93 -8.83 7.30
N LEU A 579 -29.95 -8.80 8.19
CA LEU A 579 -28.88 -7.81 8.24
C LEU A 579 -27.53 -8.48 7.98
N THR A 580 -26.67 -7.79 7.24
CA THR A 580 -25.30 -8.24 6.99
C THR A 580 -24.41 -7.94 8.19
N VAL A 581 -23.50 -8.87 8.52
CA VAL A 581 -22.57 -8.77 9.65
C VAL A 581 -21.12 -8.85 9.17
N THR A 582 -20.76 -9.79 8.30
CA THR A 582 -19.37 -9.90 7.81
C THR A 582 -19.25 -10.63 6.47
N LYS A 583 -18.05 -10.61 5.88
CA LYS A 583 -17.70 -11.26 4.62
C LYS A 583 -16.52 -12.21 4.83
N VAL A 584 -16.79 -13.52 4.76
CA VAL A 584 -15.83 -14.58 5.10
C VAL A 584 -15.29 -15.29 3.85
N HIS A 585 -14.00 -15.62 3.84
CA HIS A 585 -13.29 -16.25 2.69
C HIS A 585 -12.25 -17.30 3.10
N THR A 586 -12.19 -17.65 4.40
CA THR A 586 -11.26 -18.63 4.95
C THR A 586 -11.98 -19.47 6.01
N GLY A 587 -11.58 -20.73 6.17
CA GLY A 587 -12.17 -21.68 7.13
C GLY A 587 -12.34 -23.05 6.50
N HIS A 588 -13.12 -23.11 5.42
CA HIS A 588 -13.29 -24.32 4.62
C HIS A 588 -12.03 -24.71 3.84
N ASP A 589 -11.78 -26.02 3.77
CA ASP A 589 -10.92 -26.65 2.78
C ASP A 589 -11.56 -26.67 1.38
N ASP A 590 -10.80 -27.12 0.38
CA ASP A 590 -11.22 -27.08 -1.01
C ASP A 590 -12.33 -28.11 -1.32
N VAL A 591 -12.34 -29.27 -0.63
CA VAL A 591 -13.37 -30.32 -0.77
C VAL A 591 -14.72 -29.83 -0.22
N THR A 592 -14.71 -29.15 0.93
CA THR A 592 -15.90 -28.54 1.53
C THR A 592 -16.45 -27.43 0.63
N LEU A 593 -15.58 -26.62 0.02
CA LEU A 593 -16.04 -25.58 -0.92
C LEU A 593 -16.65 -26.18 -2.19
N GLU A 594 -16.10 -27.26 -2.74
CA GLU A 594 -16.67 -27.97 -3.88
C GLU A 594 -18.06 -28.53 -3.54
N ARG A 595 -18.20 -29.21 -2.40
CA ARG A 595 -19.48 -29.72 -1.87
C ARG A 595 -20.52 -28.59 -1.71
N LEU A 596 -20.13 -27.45 -1.15
CA LEU A 596 -21.01 -26.30 -0.93
C LEU A 596 -21.58 -25.69 -2.23
N GLN A 597 -20.98 -25.94 -3.41
CA GLN A 597 -21.55 -25.46 -4.68
C GLN A 597 -22.89 -26.13 -5.02
N GLY A 598 -23.08 -27.40 -4.63
CA GLY A 598 -24.32 -28.15 -4.86
C GLY A 598 -25.37 -27.97 -3.77
N GLU A 599 -24.95 -27.71 -2.53
CA GLU A 599 -25.84 -27.59 -1.36
C GLU A 599 -26.47 -26.19 -1.24
N LEU A 600 -25.68 -25.13 -1.45
CA LEU A 600 -26.12 -23.75 -1.22
C LEU A 600 -27.08 -23.28 -2.31
N LYS A 601 -28.38 -23.31 -2.02
CA LYS A 601 -29.42 -22.90 -2.96
C LYS A 601 -29.47 -21.37 -3.10
N MET A 602 -28.74 -20.87 -4.09
CA MET A 602 -28.50 -19.46 -4.38
C MET A 602 -29.09 -19.03 -5.74
N GLU A 603 -29.20 -17.72 -5.95
CA GLU A 603 -29.62 -17.05 -7.19
C GLU A 603 -28.59 -15.98 -7.59
N LYS A 604 -28.13 -16.00 -8.85
CA LYS A 604 -27.16 -15.03 -9.41
C LYS A 604 -27.88 -13.69 -9.63
N ILE A 605 -27.38 -12.62 -9.00
CA ILE A 605 -27.87 -11.24 -9.16
C ILE A 605 -26.81 -10.29 -9.72
N GLY A 606 -25.57 -10.75 -9.95
CA GLY A 606 -24.53 -9.98 -10.66
C GLY A 606 -24.06 -8.69 -9.97
N LYS A 607 -24.34 -8.53 -8.67
CA LYS A 607 -24.19 -7.28 -7.88
C LYS A 607 -25.16 -6.15 -8.26
N ASP A 608 -26.23 -6.44 -8.99
CA ASP A 608 -27.28 -5.44 -9.19
C ASP A 608 -28.03 -5.18 -7.87
N VAL A 609 -28.17 -3.91 -7.52
CA VAL A 609 -28.92 -3.44 -6.36
C VAL A 609 -30.43 -3.61 -6.59
N ASN A 610 -30.90 -3.52 -7.84
CA ASN A 610 -32.32 -3.64 -8.19
C ASN A 610 -32.84 -5.08 -8.05
N LEU A 611 -31.95 -6.08 -8.12
CA LEU A 611 -32.25 -7.50 -7.94
C LEU A 611 -32.05 -7.98 -6.49
N LEU A 612 -31.68 -7.08 -5.56
CA LEU A 612 -31.51 -7.42 -4.15
C LEU A 612 -32.89 -7.69 -3.50
N PRO A 613 -33.15 -8.89 -2.93
CA PRO A 613 -34.44 -9.19 -2.32
C PRO A 613 -34.78 -8.29 -1.14
N SER A 614 -36.05 -7.88 -1.03
CA SER A 614 -36.54 -6.94 0.00
C SER A 614 -36.32 -7.41 1.45
N TRP A 615 -36.20 -8.72 1.68
CA TRP A 615 -35.88 -9.29 2.98
C TRP A 615 -34.43 -9.06 3.42
N LEU A 616 -33.51 -8.69 2.51
CA LEU A 616 -32.09 -8.47 2.78
C LEU A 616 -31.77 -6.97 2.82
N HIS A 617 -31.26 -6.50 3.95
CA HIS A 617 -30.64 -5.17 4.02
C HIS A 617 -29.13 -5.28 3.77
N ALA A 618 -28.66 -4.87 2.60
CA ALA A 618 -27.23 -4.72 2.31
C ALA A 618 -26.92 -3.29 1.84
N ASN A 619 -25.77 -2.76 2.28
CA ASN A 619 -25.19 -1.55 1.69
C ASN A 619 -24.68 -1.86 0.27
N LYS A 620 -24.65 -0.87 -0.64
CA LYS A 620 -24.25 -1.06 -2.05
C LYS A 620 -22.91 -1.77 -2.25
N ALA A 621 -21.94 -1.58 -1.34
CA ALA A 621 -20.64 -2.26 -1.39
C ALA A 621 -20.68 -3.74 -0.97
N MET A 622 -21.74 -4.18 -0.29
CA MET A 622 -21.95 -5.54 0.23
C MET A 622 -22.96 -6.35 -0.58
N VAL A 623 -23.44 -5.84 -1.72
CA VAL A 623 -24.29 -6.62 -2.64
C VAL A 623 -23.44 -7.77 -3.23
N PRO A 624 -23.93 -9.03 -3.16
CA PRO A 624 -23.18 -10.21 -3.60
C PRO A 624 -23.31 -10.50 -5.11
N ASP A 625 -22.51 -11.43 -5.64
CA ASP A 625 -22.78 -12.05 -6.95
C ASP A 625 -24.07 -12.89 -6.88
N PHE A 626 -24.28 -13.54 -5.73
CA PHE A 626 -25.36 -14.49 -5.46
C PHE A 626 -26.09 -14.19 -4.14
N VAL A 627 -27.41 -14.35 -4.09
CA VAL A 627 -28.22 -14.28 -2.85
C VAL A 627 -28.90 -15.63 -2.59
N ALA A 628 -29.14 -15.97 -1.31
CA ALA A 628 -29.88 -17.16 -0.93
C ALA A 628 -31.32 -17.16 -1.49
N LYS A 629 -31.79 -18.27 -2.08
CA LYS A 629 -33.20 -18.37 -2.55
C LYS A 629 -34.21 -18.26 -1.40
N ASP A 630 -33.85 -18.84 -0.27
CA ASP A 630 -34.58 -18.77 0.99
C ASP A 630 -33.54 -18.75 2.13
N PRO A 631 -33.35 -17.63 2.84
CA PRO A 631 -32.36 -17.53 3.93
C PRO A 631 -32.71 -18.43 5.11
N LYS A 632 -33.99 -18.83 5.28
CA LYS A 632 -34.44 -19.72 6.36
C LYS A 632 -34.12 -21.20 6.11
N LYS A 633 -33.52 -21.52 4.95
CA LYS A 633 -33.03 -22.86 4.57
C LYS A 633 -31.52 -22.89 4.32
N GLN A 634 -30.79 -21.83 4.65
CA GLN A 634 -29.33 -21.79 4.54
C GLN A 634 -28.69 -22.31 5.84
N PRO A 635 -27.48 -22.88 5.76
CA PRO A 635 -26.77 -23.35 6.95
C PRO A 635 -26.37 -22.18 7.86
N VAL A 636 -26.29 -22.48 9.15
CA VAL A 636 -25.66 -21.64 10.17
C VAL A 636 -24.19 -22.02 10.25
N TRP A 637 -23.29 -21.04 10.22
CA TRP A 637 -21.86 -21.24 10.38
C TRP A 637 -21.35 -20.47 11.59
N GLU A 638 -20.49 -21.10 12.38
CA GLU A 638 -19.77 -20.45 13.46
C GLU A 638 -18.63 -19.62 12.86
N ILE A 639 -18.76 -18.30 12.96
CA ILE A 639 -17.78 -17.34 12.44
C ILE A 639 -16.98 -16.78 13.61
N THR A 640 -15.67 -17.03 13.61
CA THR A 640 -14.72 -16.54 14.62
C THR A 640 -13.87 -15.41 14.04
N GLY A 641 -13.51 -14.44 14.88
CA GLY A 641 -12.57 -13.37 14.53
C GLY A 641 -11.57 -13.05 15.64
N ALA A 642 -10.83 -11.96 15.41
CA ALA A 642 -9.91 -11.41 16.41
C ALA A 642 -10.61 -10.50 17.43
N GLU A 643 -11.67 -9.80 16.99
CA GLU A 643 -12.50 -8.88 17.76
C GLU A 643 -13.79 -8.58 16.98
N PHE A 644 -14.84 -8.12 17.68
CA PHE A 644 -15.94 -7.39 17.05
C PHE A 644 -15.56 -5.90 16.89
N THR A 645 -16.07 -5.26 15.84
CA THR A 645 -15.76 -3.87 15.47
C THR A 645 -17.03 -3.17 14.99
N ASN A 646 -17.09 -1.84 15.07
CA ASN A 646 -18.14 -1.08 14.40
C ASN A 646 -17.52 -0.07 13.42
N GLN A 647 -17.83 -0.20 12.12
CA GLN A 647 -17.35 0.70 11.07
C GLN A 647 -18.44 1.06 10.03
N GLY A 648 -19.73 0.78 10.31
CA GLY A 648 -20.87 1.18 9.45
C GLY A 648 -20.96 0.50 8.07
N VAL A 649 -19.96 -0.29 7.66
CA VAL A 649 -19.95 -1.02 6.37
C VAL A 649 -21.07 -2.07 6.30
N HIS A 650 -21.38 -2.68 7.44
CA HIS A 650 -22.39 -3.72 7.60
C HIS A 650 -23.67 -3.18 8.25
N THR A 651 -24.80 -3.82 7.95
CA THR A 651 -26.14 -3.30 8.26
C THR A 651 -26.68 -3.74 9.62
N ALA A 652 -26.01 -4.67 10.31
CA ALA A 652 -26.27 -5.03 11.70
C ALA A 652 -25.77 -3.94 12.68
N ASP A 653 -26.40 -2.77 12.64
CA ASP A 653 -26.04 -1.55 13.37
C ASP A 653 -24.55 -1.13 13.23
N GLY A 654 -23.92 -1.48 12.10
CA GLY A 654 -22.50 -1.23 11.81
C GLY A 654 -21.52 -2.28 12.36
N ILE A 655 -21.99 -3.23 13.16
CA ILE A 655 -21.17 -4.28 13.81
C ILE A 655 -20.64 -5.26 12.77
N SER A 656 -19.35 -5.63 12.89
CA SER A 656 -18.67 -6.60 12.05
C SER A 656 -17.51 -7.31 12.76
N ILE A 657 -17.16 -8.49 12.27
CA ILE A 657 -16.08 -9.34 12.82
C ILE A 657 -14.76 -9.04 12.09
N ARG A 658 -13.67 -8.73 12.82
CA ARG A 658 -12.33 -8.50 12.25
C ARG A 658 -11.59 -9.82 12.00
N PHE A 659 -11.00 -9.96 10.82
CA PHE A 659 -10.35 -11.19 10.32
C PHE A 659 -11.23 -12.46 10.42
N PRO A 660 -12.47 -12.43 9.89
CA PRO A 660 -13.46 -13.50 10.04
C PRO A 660 -12.98 -14.81 9.40
N ARG A 661 -13.24 -15.92 10.07
CA ARG A 661 -13.00 -17.30 9.60
C ARG A 661 -14.25 -18.13 9.89
N VAL A 662 -14.57 -19.08 9.01
CA VAL A 662 -15.50 -20.16 9.38
C VAL A 662 -14.74 -21.16 10.23
N THR A 663 -15.19 -21.38 11.46
CA THR A 663 -14.59 -22.35 12.38
C THR A 663 -15.31 -23.68 12.28
N ARG A 664 -16.64 -23.66 12.17
CA ARG A 664 -17.48 -24.86 12.09
C ARG A 664 -18.78 -24.60 11.31
N ILE A 665 -19.28 -25.63 10.62
CA ILE A 665 -20.66 -25.68 10.12
C ILE A 665 -21.54 -26.21 11.25
N ARG A 666 -22.64 -25.51 11.56
CA ARG A 666 -23.50 -25.79 12.71
C ARG A 666 -24.77 -26.51 12.26
N ASP A 667 -24.62 -27.78 11.92
CA ASP A 667 -25.73 -28.69 11.59
C ASP A 667 -26.70 -28.89 12.78
N ASP A 668 -26.25 -28.52 13.99
CA ASP A 668 -27.02 -28.44 15.22
C ASP A 668 -27.85 -27.15 15.39
N LYS A 669 -27.79 -26.22 14.44
CA LYS A 669 -28.52 -24.93 14.48
C LYS A 669 -29.32 -24.62 13.22
N ASP A 670 -30.42 -23.90 13.42
CA ASP A 670 -31.27 -23.33 12.38
C ASP A 670 -31.22 -21.79 12.39
N TRP A 671 -31.90 -21.18 11.42
CA TRP A 671 -31.97 -19.72 11.28
C TRP A 671 -32.58 -18.97 12.49
N LYS A 672 -33.26 -19.66 13.42
CA LYS A 672 -33.81 -19.09 14.66
C LYS A 672 -32.85 -19.18 15.85
N THR A 673 -31.96 -20.17 15.83
CA THR A 673 -30.96 -20.45 16.87
C THR A 673 -29.57 -19.92 16.52
N ALA A 674 -29.40 -19.41 15.30
CA ALA A 674 -28.34 -18.46 14.92
C ALA A 674 -28.43 -17.16 15.73
N THR A 675 -27.30 -16.46 15.88
CA THR A 675 -27.17 -15.22 16.64
C THR A 675 -28.05 -14.11 16.05
N SER A 676 -29.00 -13.60 16.85
CA SER A 676 -29.87 -12.46 16.56
C SER A 676 -29.12 -11.13 16.65
N LEU A 677 -29.72 -10.05 16.12
CA LEU A 677 -29.17 -8.69 16.30
C LEU A 677 -29.03 -8.29 17.78
N LYS A 678 -29.95 -8.72 18.64
CA LYS A 678 -29.96 -8.40 20.09
C LYS A 678 -28.80 -9.09 20.82
N GLU A 679 -28.54 -10.35 20.48
CA GLU A 679 -27.38 -11.10 20.97
C GLU A 679 -26.08 -10.55 20.41
N LEU A 680 -26.02 -10.17 19.13
CA LEU A 680 -24.84 -9.59 18.51
C LEU A 680 -24.41 -8.26 19.18
N ARG A 681 -25.38 -7.39 19.52
CA ARG A 681 -25.13 -6.20 20.36
C ARG A 681 -24.56 -6.57 21.73
N THR A 682 -25.06 -7.65 22.34
CA THR A 682 -24.62 -8.14 23.66
C THR A 682 -23.21 -8.73 23.61
N LEU A 683 -22.88 -9.49 22.55
CA LEU A 683 -21.53 -10.01 22.29
C LEU A 683 -20.53 -8.88 22.05
N PHE A 684 -20.90 -7.89 21.22
CA PHE A 684 -20.09 -6.68 21.01
C PHE A 684 -19.80 -5.96 22.33
N ALA A 685 -20.83 -5.68 23.14
CA ALA A 685 -20.68 -5.01 24.43
C ALA A 685 -19.88 -5.83 25.47
N ARG A 686 -19.91 -7.17 25.43
CA ARG A 686 -19.13 -8.02 26.34
C ARG A 686 -17.69 -8.27 25.89
N SER A 687 -17.37 -8.07 24.62
CA SER A 687 -16.07 -8.41 24.05
C SER A 687 -14.89 -7.62 24.63
N SER A 688 -15.16 -6.44 25.22
CA SER A 688 -14.19 -5.63 25.98
C SER A 688 -13.98 -6.07 27.44
N ASP A 689 -14.94 -6.76 28.04
CA ASP A 689 -15.09 -6.82 29.50
C ASP A 689 -14.78 -8.19 30.11
N SER A 690 -15.04 -9.29 29.39
CA SER A 690 -14.93 -10.65 29.93
C SER A 690 -13.82 -11.48 29.29
N VAL A 691 -12.79 -11.80 30.08
CA VAL A 691 -11.76 -12.82 29.81
C VAL A 691 -11.78 -13.82 30.97
N ASP A 692 -12.10 -15.09 30.70
CA ASP A 692 -11.94 -16.13 31.72
C ASP A 692 -10.48 -16.59 31.79
N VAL A 693 -9.81 -16.15 32.85
CA VAL A 693 -8.39 -16.42 33.11
C VAL A 693 -8.15 -17.85 33.61
N SER A 694 -9.16 -18.52 34.18
CA SER A 694 -9.00 -19.86 34.76
C SER A 694 -8.55 -20.89 33.71
N LEU A 695 -9.04 -20.73 32.48
CA LEU A 695 -8.70 -21.57 31.33
C LEU A 695 -7.21 -21.54 30.93
N LEU A 696 -6.47 -20.49 31.31
CA LEU A 696 -5.04 -20.32 30.98
C LEU A 696 -4.08 -21.00 31.97
N LEU A 697 -4.55 -21.32 33.17
CA LEU A 697 -3.75 -21.95 34.24
C LEU A 697 -4.00 -23.46 34.36
N GLY A 698 -5.02 -23.97 33.67
CA GLY A 698 -5.52 -25.33 33.81
C GLY A 698 -6.27 -25.57 35.13
N ASN A 699 -7.04 -26.64 35.21
CA ASN A 699 -7.81 -26.99 36.41
C ASN A 699 -6.93 -27.59 37.52
N GLN A 700 -6.10 -26.75 38.15
CA GLN A 700 -5.56 -27.02 39.49
C GLN A 700 -6.30 -26.17 40.52
N THR A 701 -7.11 -26.82 41.34
CA THR A 701 -8.09 -26.19 42.22
C THR A 701 -7.48 -25.65 43.52
N THR A 702 -7.12 -24.37 43.55
CA THR A 702 -6.85 -23.62 44.79
C THR A 702 -7.46 -22.21 44.79
N SER A 703 -8.54 -22.03 45.56
CA SER A 703 -9.12 -20.74 46.01
C SER A 703 -9.09 -19.55 45.01
N THR A 704 -10.10 -19.46 44.14
CA THR A 704 -10.30 -18.33 43.21
C THR A 704 -10.35 -16.94 43.89
N SER A 705 -10.72 -16.88 45.17
CA SER A 705 -10.78 -15.67 45.98
C SER A 705 -9.43 -15.02 46.28
N THR A 706 -8.34 -15.80 46.31
CA THR A 706 -7.00 -15.31 46.68
C THR A 706 -6.32 -14.60 45.51
N VAL A 707 -6.44 -15.15 44.30
CA VAL A 707 -5.84 -14.59 43.07
C VAL A 707 -6.44 -13.21 42.74
N GLN A 708 -7.76 -13.07 42.86
CA GLN A 708 -8.46 -11.81 42.60
C GLN A 708 -7.96 -10.68 43.53
N ARG A 709 -7.84 -10.96 44.84
CA ARG A 709 -7.31 -10.00 45.83
C ARG A 709 -5.86 -9.60 45.57
N SER A 710 -5.02 -10.54 45.12
CA SER A 710 -3.64 -10.23 44.75
C SER A 710 -3.60 -9.23 43.59
N LEU A 711 -4.34 -9.51 42.52
CA LEU A 711 -4.38 -8.69 41.31
C LEU A 711 -4.89 -7.27 41.58
N ASP A 712 -5.97 -7.12 42.34
CA ASP A 712 -6.54 -5.80 42.68
C ASP A 712 -5.63 -4.98 43.64
N SER A 713 -4.73 -5.63 44.38
CA SER A 713 -3.76 -4.95 45.26
C SER A 713 -2.60 -4.30 44.50
N MET A 714 -2.16 -4.92 43.40
CA MET A 714 -1.02 -4.46 42.60
C MET A 714 -1.35 -3.35 41.59
N LEU A 715 -2.65 -3.09 41.35
CA LEU A 715 -3.11 -2.11 40.37
C LEU A 715 -3.28 -0.67 40.92
N LYS A 716 -2.83 -0.40 42.15
CA LYS A 716 -2.84 0.96 42.73
C LYS A 716 -1.47 1.63 42.59
N PRO A 717 -1.39 2.89 42.09
CA PRO A 717 -0.15 3.66 42.13
C PRO A 717 0.33 3.88 43.57
N LYS A 718 1.61 3.63 43.84
CA LYS A 718 2.25 4.12 45.07
C LYS A 718 2.47 5.63 44.91
N ALA A 719 1.82 6.43 45.75
CA ALA A 719 2.15 7.84 45.88
C ALA A 719 3.39 7.99 46.76
N GLU A 720 4.38 8.74 46.29
CA GLU A 720 5.53 9.13 47.09
C GLU A 720 5.13 10.17 48.14
N LYS A 721 5.70 10.06 49.34
CA LYS A 721 5.83 11.16 50.30
C LYS A 721 7.22 11.09 50.92
N SER A 722 7.80 12.27 51.15
CA SER A 722 9.16 12.45 51.61
C SER A 722 9.29 12.56 53.14
N GLU A 723 10.55 12.53 53.57
CA GLU A 723 11.12 13.23 54.72
C GLU A 723 11.04 12.65 56.16
N ILE A 724 12.26 12.41 56.65
CA ILE A 724 12.81 12.72 57.99
C ILE A 724 12.79 11.62 59.08
N GLU A 725 13.98 11.56 59.68
CA GLU A 725 14.55 10.99 60.92
C GLU A 725 13.58 10.87 62.13
N ASN A 726 13.87 10.12 63.22
CA ASN A 726 15.17 9.71 63.77
C ASN A 726 15.10 8.47 64.71
N ASP A 727 16.27 7.99 65.16
CA ASP A 727 16.56 7.14 66.36
C ASP A 727 15.94 5.71 66.45
N GLY A 728 16.54 4.81 67.27
CA GLY A 728 15.77 3.61 67.66
C GLY A 728 16.33 2.45 68.51
N ASN A 729 17.64 2.18 68.56
CA ASN A 729 18.30 1.27 69.55
C ASN A 729 18.05 -0.27 69.55
N SER A 730 19.16 -1.03 69.73
CA SER A 730 19.32 -2.36 70.38
C SER A 730 18.67 -3.66 69.83
N GLY A 731 19.45 -4.75 69.80
CA GLY A 731 18.96 -6.14 69.71
C GLY A 731 20.00 -7.16 69.24
N ASN A 732 20.87 -7.67 70.14
CA ASN A 732 21.85 -8.72 69.81
C ASN A 732 21.19 -10.07 69.49
N ASN A 733 21.81 -10.85 68.59
CA ASN A 733 22.53 -12.09 68.98
C ASN A 733 23.44 -12.59 67.84
N GLN A 734 24.28 -13.58 68.15
CA GLN A 734 25.53 -13.91 67.43
C GLN A 734 25.62 -15.43 67.12
N GLU A 735 26.81 -15.93 66.77
CA GLU A 735 27.18 -17.31 66.36
C GLU A 735 26.82 -17.58 64.88
N GLU A 736 27.78 -17.57 63.93
CA GLU A 736 28.94 -18.48 63.67
C GLU A 736 28.53 -19.83 63.04
N LEU A 737 28.92 -20.08 61.77
CA LEU A 737 29.95 -21.06 61.31
C LEU A 737 29.49 -22.54 61.48
N ASP A 738 29.66 -23.46 60.51
CA ASP A 738 30.92 -23.76 59.80
C ASP A 738 30.72 -24.58 58.48
N GLU A 739 31.78 -25.16 57.91
CA GLU A 739 31.85 -25.79 56.57
C GLU A 739 31.68 -27.34 56.43
N LYS A 740 31.21 -27.77 55.23
CA LYS A 740 31.65 -28.92 54.38
C LYS A 740 31.40 -30.44 54.71
N SER A 741 31.17 -31.15 53.59
CA SER A 741 31.63 -32.50 53.15
C SER A 741 31.11 -33.85 53.71
N GLU A 742 30.36 -34.55 52.83
CA GLU A 742 30.60 -35.92 52.29
C GLU A 742 30.49 -37.24 53.12
N THR A 743 29.73 -38.20 52.56
CA THR A 743 29.83 -39.70 52.67
C THR A 743 29.50 -40.37 54.03
N GLU A 744 29.05 -41.63 54.17
CA GLU A 744 28.70 -42.75 53.25
C GLU A 744 27.79 -43.82 53.97
N LYS A 745 26.91 -44.56 53.23
CA LYS A 745 26.67 -46.05 53.28
C LYS A 745 25.23 -46.60 53.07
N CYS A 746 25.20 -47.84 52.56
CA CYS A 746 24.05 -48.77 52.41
C CYS A 746 23.98 -49.74 53.63
N ASP A 747 23.15 -50.78 53.75
CA ASP A 747 22.49 -51.70 52.81
C ASP A 747 21.34 -52.49 53.49
N GLU A 748 20.41 -53.09 52.71
CA GLU A 748 20.00 -54.53 52.81
C GLU A 748 18.82 -54.92 51.87
N LYS A 749 19.17 -55.64 50.79
CA LYS A 749 18.54 -56.82 50.13
C LYS A 749 16.99 -56.97 50.03
N ASN A 750 16.37 -57.09 48.83
CA ASN A 750 16.31 -58.18 47.81
C ASN A 750 15.20 -59.26 48.06
N PRO A 751 14.76 -60.14 47.11
CA PRO A 751 15.24 -60.31 45.72
C PRO A 751 14.20 -60.60 44.57
N SER A 752 14.66 -60.34 43.33
CA SER A 752 14.52 -61.19 42.11
C SER A 752 13.14 -61.49 41.44
N LEU A 753 13.09 -62.03 40.21
CA LEU A 753 13.69 -61.69 38.89
C LEU A 753 13.37 -62.79 37.85
N LEU A 754 13.30 -62.42 36.56
CA LEU A 754 13.74 -63.13 35.32
C LEU A 754 12.95 -62.53 34.12
N SER A 755 13.58 -61.84 33.15
CA SER A 755 14.40 -62.35 32.03
C SER A 755 13.55 -62.87 30.85
N ARG A 756 13.74 -62.46 29.57
CA ARG A 756 14.92 -61.86 28.91
C ARG A 756 14.62 -61.19 27.53
N ASN A 757 15.53 -60.31 27.12
CA ASN A 757 15.95 -59.97 25.73
C ASN A 757 14.95 -59.30 24.73
N GLY A 758 15.54 -58.72 23.67
CA GLY A 758 14.90 -58.16 22.47
C GLY A 758 15.89 -58.16 21.30
N ILE A 759 15.94 -57.07 20.50
CA ILE A 759 16.91 -56.70 19.41
C ILE A 759 16.42 -56.86 17.93
N ALA A 760 16.15 -55.70 17.32
CA ALA A 760 16.48 -55.24 15.95
C ALA A 760 15.76 -55.71 14.65
N ARG A 761 15.61 -54.71 13.75
CA ARG A 761 15.66 -54.71 12.26
C ARG A 761 14.63 -55.48 11.41
N GLY A 762 14.05 -54.77 10.43
CA GLY A 762 14.00 -55.28 9.05
C GLY A 762 12.72 -55.04 8.25
N ASN A 763 12.89 -54.57 7.01
CA ASN A 763 11.88 -54.37 5.95
C ASN A 763 10.84 -55.50 5.78
N GLY A 764 9.62 -55.17 5.34
CA GLY A 764 8.65 -56.15 4.83
C GLY A 764 7.39 -55.50 4.22
N SER A 765 7.12 -55.80 2.95
CA SER A 765 5.99 -55.29 2.16
C SER A 765 4.71 -56.12 2.31
N GLU A 766 3.56 -55.42 2.39
CA GLU A 766 2.31 -55.60 1.61
C GLU A 766 1.63 -57.00 1.44
N VAL A 767 0.35 -56.98 1.03
CA VAL A 767 -0.54 -58.13 0.68
C VAL A 767 -1.17 -58.83 1.90
N LYS A 768 -2.40 -59.37 1.89
CA LYS A 768 -3.75 -59.12 1.28
C LYS A 768 -4.66 -60.27 1.80
N LEU A 769 -5.94 -60.33 1.38
CA LEU A 769 -6.90 -61.44 1.59
C LEU A 769 -7.46 -61.54 3.02
N GLU A 770 -8.59 -62.19 3.28
CA GLU A 770 -9.95 -62.21 2.67
C GLU A 770 -10.82 -63.09 3.61
N GLY A 771 -12.16 -63.02 3.54
CA GLY A 771 -13.01 -63.75 4.49
C GLY A 771 -14.52 -63.64 4.22
N ASP A 772 -14.98 -64.26 3.15
CA ASP A 772 -16.40 -64.32 2.75
C ASP A 772 -17.16 -65.54 3.32
N VAL A 773 -18.48 -65.60 3.02
CA VAL A 773 -19.30 -66.79 2.68
C VAL A 773 -20.55 -67.09 3.55
N LYS A 774 -21.73 -66.61 3.09
CA LYS A 774 -23.05 -67.30 2.88
C LYS A 774 -23.78 -67.95 4.11
N THR A 775 -25.09 -68.26 4.17
CA THR A 775 -26.34 -68.11 3.34
C THR A 775 -27.56 -68.15 4.33
N ALA A 776 -28.86 -67.95 4.03
CA ALA A 776 -29.73 -68.46 2.94
C ALA A 776 -31.04 -67.63 2.77
N THR A 777 -32.02 -68.14 2.01
CA THR A 777 -33.18 -67.39 1.43
C THR A 777 -34.51 -68.15 1.46
N GLU A 778 -35.64 -67.42 1.52
CA GLU A 778 -36.91 -67.79 0.86
C GLU A 778 -37.78 -66.54 0.53
N ILE A 779 -39.08 -66.69 0.26
CA ILE A 779 -39.70 -66.24 -1.02
C ILE A 779 -41.21 -65.91 -0.91
N LYS A 780 -41.82 -65.37 -2.00
CA LYS A 780 -43.25 -64.93 -2.24
C LYS A 780 -43.55 -63.45 -1.93
N GLU A 781 -44.38 -62.71 -2.69
CA GLU A 781 -45.05 -62.96 -4.00
C GLU A 781 -45.36 -61.62 -4.73
N GLU A 782 -45.71 -61.65 -6.03
CA GLU A 782 -46.07 -60.47 -6.89
C GLU A 782 -47.59 -60.53 -7.27
N PRO A 783 -48.27 -59.51 -7.89
CA PRO A 783 -47.88 -58.82 -9.14
C PRO A 783 -48.29 -57.31 -9.27
N LYS A 784 -48.23 -56.76 -10.51
CA LYS A 784 -48.63 -55.39 -10.92
C LYS A 784 -49.84 -55.35 -11.87
N SER A 785 -50.49 -54.20 -12.03
CA SER A 785 -51.33 -53.85 -13.21
C SER A 785 -51.43 -52.33 -13.45
N HIS A 786 -52.05 -51.92 -14.58
CA HIS A 786 -52.16 -50.55 -15.12
C HIS A 786 -53.63 -50.11 -15.35
N GLY A 787 -53.85 -48.81 -15.63
CA GLY A 787 -55.09 -48.19 -16.11
C GLY A 787 -55.69 -47.21 -15.08
N GLU A 788 -55.98 -45.92 -15.30
CA GLU A 788 -56.41 -45.05 -16.43
C GLU A 788 -57.88 -44.60 -16.36
N ASP A 789 -58.09 -43.37 -16.84
CA ASP A 789 -59.33 -42.70 -17.30
C ASP A 789 -60.39 -42.03 -16.39
N ALA A 790 -60.75 -40.82 -16.87
CA ALA A 790 -62.08 -40.19 -16.96
C ALA A 790 -62.72 -39.40 -15.80
N HIS A 791 -62.49 -38.07 -15.84
CA HIS A 791 -63.55 -37.03 -15.73
C HIS A 791 -64.60 -37.21 -16.87
N PRO A 792 -65.84 -36.61 -16.86
CA PRO A 792 -66.11 -35.23 -16.42
C PRO A 792 -67.52 -34.82 -15.87
N SER A 793 -67.56 -33.61 -15.30
CA SER A 793 -68.66 -32.61 -15.35
C SER A 793 -70.12 -32.95 -14.99
N THR A 794 -70.66 -32.22 -14.00
CA THR A 794 -71.76 -31.23 -14.17
C THR A 794 -72.02 -30.50 -12.83
N ARG A 795 -72.72 -29.36 -12.69
CA ARG A 795 -72.82 -28.04 -13.34
C ARG A 795 -74.07 -27.38 -12.69
N ARG A 796 -73.98 -26.12 -12.23
CA ARG A 796 -75.07 -25.28 -11.64
C ARG A 796 -75.38 -25.56 -10.15
N GLY A 797 -75.87 -24.57 -9.37
CA GLY A 797 -76.27 -23.20 -9.76
C GLY A 797 -76.24 -22.17 -8.63
N ALA A 798 -76.40 -20.89 -9.00
CA ALA A 798 -76.33 -19.72 -8.12
C ALA A 798 -77.70 -19.12 -7.79
N LYS A 799 -77.77 -18.20 -6.79
CA LYS A 799 -78.81 -17.20 -6.41
C LYS A 799 -78.66 -16.91 -4.88
N ARG A 800 -78.95 -15.73 -4.29
CA ARG A 800 -79.34 -14.39 -4.80
C ARG A 800 -79.35 -13.35 -3.63
N LYS A 801 -79.06 -12.07 -3.94
CA LYS A 801 -79.70 -10.83 -3.39
C LYS A 801 -79.51 -10.52 -1.87
N SER A 802 -79.71 -9.29 -1.35
CA SER A 802 -80.12 -7.97 -1.92
C SER A 802 -79.86 -6.80 -0.95
N ASP A 803 -79.53 -5.61 -1.49
CA ASP A 803 -79.98 -4.22 -1.11
C ASP A 803 -79.73 -3.71 0.35
N VAL A 804 -79.65 -2.42 0.76
CA VAL A 804 -79.84 -1.04 0.21
C VAL A 804 -79.06 -0.04 1.15
N LEU A 805 -78.29 1.00 0.71
CA LEU A 805 -78.62 2.47 0.62
C LEU A 805 -79.03 3.20 1.95
N ILE A 806 -78.66 4.46 2.32
CA ILE A 806 -77.86 5.61 1.77
C ILE A 806 -77.30 6.55 2.90
N ASP A 807 -76.47 7.56 2.54
CA ASP A 807 -76.17 8.87 3.23
C ASP A 807 -75.35 8.89 4.55
N VAL A 808 -74.71 9.98 5.06
CA VAL A 808 -74.86 11.47 4.94
C VAL A 808 -73.49 12.21 4.73
N LYS A 809 -73.50 13.53 4.44
CA LYS A 809 -72.35 14.40 4.05
C LYS A 809 -72.16 15.69 4.94
N MET A 810 -70.90 16.13 5.16
CA MET A 810 -70.38 17.49 5.52
C MET A 810 -70.66 18.18 6.90
N LYS A 811 -69.56 18.68 7.54
CA LYS A 811 -69.21 20.09 7.96
C LYS A 811 -67.84 20.06 8.71
N LYS A 812 -66.83 20.93 8.52
CA LYS A 812 -66.63 22.41 8.64
C LYS A 812 -66.75 22.93 10.11
N GLU A 813 -65.63 23.29 10.76
CA GLU A 813 -64.97 24.64 10.87
C GLU A 813 -65.44 25.41 12.13
N PRO A 814 -64.73 26.43 12.71
CA PRO A 814 -64.06 27.62 12.09
C PRO A 814 -62.59 27.89 12.57
N ASP A 815 -61.69 28.50 11.78
CA ASP A 815 -61.39 29.94 11.42
C ASP A 815 -60.62 30.80 12.44
N PHE A 816 -59.50 31.42 12.01
CA PHE A 816 -59.49 32.83 11.57
C PHE A 816 -58.28 33.15 10.66
N SER A 817 -58.26 34.29 9.95
CA SER A 817 -57.32 34.58 8.84
C SER A 817 -57.03 36.10 8.63
N THR A 818 -56.57 36.50 7.42
CA THR A 818 -56.26 37.89 6.92
C THR A 818 -54.92 38.48 7.41
N THR A 819 -54.14 39.34 6.70
CA THR A 819 -54.18 39.97 5.33
C THR A 819 -52.73 40.42 4.95
N SER A 820 -52.31 40.92 3.76
CA SER A 820 -52.96 41.27 2.47
C SER A 820 -52.02 41.09 1.24
N THR A 821 -51.56 42.16 0.57
CA THR A 821 -50.89 42.20 -0.76
C THR A 821 -49.96 43.42 -0.95
N SER A 822 -48.90 43.23 -1.76
CA SER A 822 -48.12 44.19 -2.59
C SER A 822 -48.33 45.73 -2.54
N SER A 823 -47.22 46.49 -2.59
CA SER A 823 -47.11 47.81 -3.26
C SER A 823 -45.64 48.22 -3.53
N GLU A 824 -45.45 49.26 -4.36
CA GLU A 824 -44.16 49.80 -4.85
C GLU A 824 -43.60 50.94 -3.96
N GLY A 825 -42.37 51.44 -4.23
CA GLY A 825 -41.91 52.72 -3.64
C GLY A 825 -40.40 53.02 -3.70
N ASP A 826 -40.02 54.13 -4.34
CA ASP A 826 -38.66 54.69 -4.42
C ASP A 826 -38.09 55.22 -3.08
N GLY A 827 -36.78 55.51 -3.02
CA GLY A 827 -36.20 56.19 -1.85
C GLY A 827 -34.67 56.43 -1.81
N LEU A 828 -34.00 56.80 -2.90
CA LEU A 828 -32.54 56.95 -2.89
C LEU A 828 -32.06 58.28 -2.26
N SER A 829 -31.30 58.23 -1.16
CA SER A 829 -30.47 59.37 -0.69
C SER A 829 -29.18 58.94 0.01
N LYS A 830 -28.14 59.78 -0.07
CA LYS A 830 -26.79 59.54 0.47
C LYS A 830 -26.27 60.79 1.19
N ARG A 831 -25.69 60.64 2.40
CA ARG A 831 -24.27 61.03 2.71
C ARG A 831 -23.87 60.96 4.20
N LYS A 832 -22.73 60.27 4.42
CA LYS A 832 -21.58 60.61 5.30
C LYS A 832 -21.67 60.51 6.85
N ARG A 833 -20.98 59.46 7.33
CA ARG A 833 -19.83 59.45 8.28
C ARG A 833 -20.03 59.54 9.81
N LEU A 834 -19.82 58.38 10.46
CA LEU A 834 -18.80 58.07 11.50
C LEU A 834 -18.88 58.75 12.90
N PRO A 835 -18.25 58.20 13.97
CA PRO A 835 -17.42 56.98 14.08
C PRO A 835 -17.79 56.00 15.24
N ARG A 836 -16.94 54.97 15.42
CA ARG A 836 -16.61 54.15 16.62
C ARG A 836 -17.27 52.79 16.88
N ASP A 837 -16.39 51.78 16.77
CA ASP A 837 -16.03 50.76 17.76
C ASP A 837 -16.96 49.54 18.05
N LEU A 838 -16.44 48.36 17.65
CA LEU A 838 -16.61 47.01 18.22
C LEU A 838 -18.01 46.36 18.24
N ASP A 839 -18.36 45.67 17.14
CA ASP A 839 -18.17 44.21 17.04
C ASP A 839 -18.60 43.71 15.64
N GLU A 840 -17.83 42.79 15.04
CA GLU A 840 -18.14 42.22 13.71
C GLU A 840 -17.99 40.70 13.74
N SER A 841 -19.12 39.99 13.76
CA SER A 841 -19.19 38.53 13.82
C SER A 841 -19.39 37.89 12.44
N ASP A 842 -18.85 36.68 12.28
CA ASP A 842 -18.57 36.01 11.00
C ASP A 842 -19.67 36.08 9.92
N TYR A 843 -19.35 36.77 8.83
CA TYR A 843 -19.76 36.41 7.48
C TYR A 843 -18.52 36.18 6.62
N THR A 844 -18.11 34.90 6.44
CA THR A 844 -17.03 34.54 5.51
C THR A 844 -17.50 33.56 4.44
N ASP A 845 -17.42 34.02 3.21
CA ASP A 845 -17.84 33.36 1.97
C ASP A 845 -17.06 32.08 1.62
N HIS A 846 -17.60 31.28 0.70
CA HIS A 846 -17.13 29.95 0.35
C HIS A 846 -15.81 29.91 -0.45
N THR A 847 -15.04 28.85 -0.20
CA THR A 847 -14.12 28.21 -1.17
C THR A 847 -13.09 29.10 -1.90
N THR A 848 -12.04 29.54 -1.21
CA THR A 848 -10.69 29.62 -1.82
C THR A 848 -9.63 29.02 -0.88
N ASN A 849 -8.82 28.09 -1.40
CA ASN A 849 -7.75 27.48 -0.60
C ASN A 849 -6.49 28.35 -0.63
N LYS A 850 -6.38 29.28 0.33
CA LYS A 850 -5.23 30.19 0.47
C LYS A 850 -4.07 29.53 1.21
N ALA A 851 -2.86 29.56 0.64
CA ALA A 851 -1.68 28.88 1.16
C ALA A 851 -1.19 29.43 2.52
N PHE A 852 -1.15 30.75 2.70
CA PHE A 852 -0.43 31.41 3.81
C PHE A 852 -1.27 31.69 5.08
N LYS A 853 -2.37 30.96 5.32
CA LYS A 853 -3.34 31.24 6.42
C LYS A 853 -2.74 31.42 7.82
N THR A 854 -1.57 30.83 8.11
CA THR A 854 -0.88 30.92 9.42
C THR A 854 0.39 31.77 9.40
N VAL A 855 0.75 32.36 8.25
CA VAL A 855 2.01 33.09 8.08
C VAL A 855 1.84 34.56 8.46
N ARG A 856 2.67 35.02 9.39
CA ARG A 856 2.74 36.42 9.83
C ARG A 856 4.04 37.03 9.31
N VAL A 857 3.94 37.99 8.41
CA VAL A 857 5.05 38.42 7.56
C VAL A 857 5.44 39.88 7.83
N LEU A 858 6.72 40.11 8.10
CA LEU A 858 7.32 41.44 8.09
C LEU A 858 8.03 41.68 6.74
N LEU A 859 7.96 42.90 6.21
CA LEU A 859 8.75 43.31 5.05
C LEU A 859 9.94 44.15 5.52
N ALA A 860 11.14 43.59 5.41
CA ALA A 860 12.37 44.14 5.97
C ALA A 860 12.76 45.51 5.41
N ARG A 861 13.60 46.24 6.13
CA ARG A 861 13.98 47.63 5.78
C ARG A 861 14.54 47.79 4.37
N ASP A 862 15.30 46.82 3.87
CA ASP A 862 15.92 46.85 2.54
C ASP A 862 14.93 46.77 1.37
N VAL A 863 13.69 46.30 1.61
CA VAL A 863 12.64 46.24 0.58
C VAL A 863 12.19 47.65 0.19
N LYS A 864 12.49 48.06 -1.05
CA LYS A 864 12.16 49.39 -1.61
C LYS A 864 10.68 49.75 -1.40
N LYS A 865 10.41 51.03 -1.08
CA LYS A 865 9.06 51.54 -0.75
C LYS A 865 8.01 51.18 -1.80
N ASP A 866 8.34 51.30 -3.09
CA ASP A 866 7.43 51.03 -4.20
C ASP A 866 7.11 49.53 -4.33
N ARG A 867 8.11 48.68 -4.08
CA ARG A 867 7.98 47.21 -4.09
C ARG A 867 7.19 46.70 -2.89
N ARG A 868 7.32 47.32 -1.72
CA ARG A 868 6.54 46.97 -0.50
C ARG A 868 5.02 46.99 -0.75
N LYS A 869 4.49 47.95 -1.52
CA LYS A 869 3.05 48.01 -1.85
C LYS A 869 2.60 46.82 -2.70
N ALA A 870 3.42 46.40 -3.68
CA ALA A 870 3.14 45.22 -4.49
C ALA A 870 3.18 43.93 -3.66
N LEU A 871 4.21 43.74 -2.84
CA LEU A 871 4.36 42.56 -1.97
C LEU A 871 3.23 42.45 -0.95
N ARG A 872 2.81 43.57 -0.32
CA ARG A 872 1.64 43.61 0.59
C ARG A 872 0.38 43.07 -0.07
N ASN A 873 0.11 43.45 -1.32
CA ASN A 873 -1.06 42.98 -2.05
C ASN A 873 -0.96 41.47 -2.37
N ILE A 874 0.21 41.01 -2.84
CA ILE A 874 0.46 39.60 -3.16
C ILE A 874 0.29 38.71 -1.91
N LEU A 875 0.88 39.11 -0.78
CA LEU A 875 0.79 38.39 0.48
C LEU A 875 -0.65 38.30 1.00
N LYS A 876 -1.44 39.38 0.86
CA LYS A 876 -2.88 39.37 1.17
C LYS A 876 -3.67 38.42 0.26
N THR A 877 -3.36 38.35 -1.04
CA THR A 877 -3.99 37.39 -1.96
C THR A 877 -3.67 35.94 -1.58
N LEU A 878 -2.43 35.66 -1.18
CA LEU A 878 -1.99 34.33 -0.72
C LEU A 878 -2.50 33.97 0.70
N GLY A 879 -3.04 34.94 1.45
CA GLY A 879 -3.67 34.74 2.76
C GLY A 879 -2.78 35.00 3.99
N ALA A 880 -1.61 35.64 3.83
CA ALA A 880 -0.73 35.99 4.94
C ALA A 880 -1.20 37.26 5.69
N LYS A 881 -1.01 37.30 7.01
CA LYS A 881 -1.10 38.56 7.78
C LYS A 881 0.23 39.32 7.61
N VAL A 882 0.24 40.40 6.84
CA VAL A 882 1.39 41.32 6.82
C VAL A 882 1.33 42.22 8.04
N LEU A 883 2.46 42.38 8.72
CA LEU A 883 2.62 43.16 9.94
C LEU A 883 3.17 44.57 9.63
N GLU A 884 2.80 45.54 10.46
CA GLU A 884 3.40 46.88 10.49
C GLU A 884 4.50 46.95 11.58
N GLU A 885 5.23 48.07 11.70
CA GLU A 885 6.44 48.14 12.53
C GLU A 885 6.22 48.02 14.06
N GLU A 886 4.97 48.13 14.52
CA GLU A 886 4.58 47.92 15.93
C GLU A 886 4.40 46.42 16.26
N ASP A 887 3.96 45.63 15.29
CA ASP A 887 3.58 44.20 15.42
C ASP A 887 4.78 43.25 15.24
N GLN A 888 6.02 43.76 15.05
CA GLN A 888 7.21 42.97 14.65
C GLN A 888 7.48 41.72 15.49
N HIS A 889 7.17 41.79 16.79
CA HIS A 889 7.30 40.69 17.76
C HIS A 889 6.39 39.48 17.48
N LEU A 890 5.47 39.58 16.51
CA LEU A 890 4.60 38.49 16.06
C LEU A 890 5.05 37.87 14.72
N ALA A 891 6.14 38.36 14.11
CA ALA A 891 6.61 37.84 12.83
C ALA A 891 6.99 36.36 12.91
N THR A 892 6.56 35.56 11.94
CA THR A 892 7.08 34.19 11.72
C THR A 892 8.02 34.13 10.53
N HIS A 893 7.91 35.07 9.60
CA HIS A 893 8.79 35.22 8.44
C HIS A 893 9.12 36.70 8.21
N VAL A 894 10.36 36.97 7.79
CA VAL A 894 10.85 38.29 7.38
C VAL A 894 11.27 38.21 5.92
N ILE A 895 10.83 39.16 5.09
CA ILE A 895 11.10 39.17 3.65
C ILE A 895 12.15 40.25 3.33
N HIS A 896 13.27 39.82 2.76
CA HIS A 896 14.31 40.69 2.23
C HIS A 896 14.30 40.72 0.69
N SER A 897 14.77 41.83 0.13
CA SER A 897 14.95 42.02 -1.32
C SER A 897 16.26 41.43 -1.86
N LYS A 898 17.19 41.07 -0.96
CA LYS A 898 18.49 40.48 -1.29
C LYS A 898 18.60 39.05 -0.76
N ALA A 899 19.33 38.20 -1.48
CA ALA A 899 19.73 36.87 -1.01
C ALA A 899 20.88 36.89 0.01
N GLU A 900 21.58 38.02 0.13
CA GLU A 900 22.64 38.27 1.10
C GLU A 900 22.34 39.57 1.85
N VAL A 901 22.34 39.53 3.19
CA VAL A 901 22.19 40.73 4.04
C VAL A 901 23.25 40.76 5.15
N PRO A 902 23.81 41.94 5.49
CA PRO A 902 24.68 42.06 6.64
C PRO A 902 23.99 41.68 7.95
N THR A 903 24.74 41.04 8.85
CA THR A 903 24.30 40.64 10.21
C THR A 903 23.71 41.80 11.01
N THR A 904 24.15 43.03 10.74
CA THR A 904 23.63 44.26 11.35
C THR A 904 22.16 44.54 11.00
N ILE A 905 21.65 44.07 9.85
CA ILE A 905 20.24 44.29 9.48
C ILE A 905 19.30 43.48 10.38
N ILE A 906 19.68 42.24 10.75
CA ILE A 906 18.91 41.46 11.74
C ILE A 906 19.03 42.08 13.15
N GLN A 907 20.18 42.68 13.48
CA GLN A 907 20.34 43.40 14.76
C GLN A 907 19.54 44.72 14.81
N GLU A 908 19.34 45.41 13.69
CA GLU A 908 18.41 46.56 13.60
C GLU A 908 16.94 46.15 13.77
N GLU A 909 16.57 44.95 13.33
CA GLU A 909 15.23 44.39 13.46
C GLU A 909 15.03 43.66 14.82
N SER A 910 15.69 44.15 15.88
CA SER A 910 15.75 43.57 17.24
C SER A 910 14.42 43.30 17.98
N LYS A 911 13.29 43.70 17.42
CA LYS A 911 11.94 43.36 17.91
C LYS A 911 11.34 42.12 17.25
N VAL A 912 12.01 41.53 16.26
CA VAL A 912 11.60 40.28 15.59
C VAL A 912 12.00 39.07 16.46
N PRO A 913 11.17 38.02 16.57
CA PRO A 913 11.54 36.81 17.30
C PRO A 913 12.74 36.10 16.67
N PRO A 914 13.72 35.57 17.46
CA PRO A 914 14.84 34.78 16.92
C PRO A 914 14.44 33.50 16.17
N THR A 915 13.16 33.10 16.24
CA THR A 915 12.57 31.96 15.53
C THR A 915 11.92 32.34 14.19
N ALA A 916 11.91 33.63 13.81
CA ALA A 916 11.38 34.08 12.53
C ALA A 916 12.32 33.69 11.37
N ARG A 917 11.76 33.19 10.27
CA ARG A 917 12.54 32.77 9.10
C ARG A 917 12.80 33.96 8.17
N HIS A 918 14.05 34.38 8.06
CA HIS A 918 14.50 35.41 7.13
C HIS A 918 14.67 34.81 5.72
N VAL A 919 13.83 35.24 4.78
CA VAL A 919 13.74 34.69 3.41
C VAL A 919 13.70 35.80 2.35
N THR A 920 14.03 35.44 1.11
CA THR A 920 13.97 36.34 -0.05
C THR A 920 12.55 36.52 -0.59
N GLU A 921 12.33 37.60 -1.36
CA GLU A 921 11.11 37.77 -2.18
C GLU A 921 10.79 36.55 -3.07
N GLY A 922 11.80 35.77 -3.47
CA GLY A 922 11.63 34.56 -4.28
C GLY A 922 10.73 33.49 -3.65
N TRP A 923 10.65 33.42 -2.31
CA TRP A 923 9.72 32.51 -1.62
C TRP A 923 8.26 32.87 -1.91
N ILE A 924 7.95 34.16 -1.98
CA ILE A 924 6.62 34.66 -2.33
C ILE A 924 6.32 34.34 -3.80
N GLU A 925 7.27 34.56 -4.72
CA GLU A 925 7.08 34.30 -6.14
C GLU A 925 6.91 32.80 -6.46
N ALA A 926 7.63 31.92 -5.75
CA ALA A 926 7.37 30.47 -5.78
C ALA A 926 5.96 30.12 -5.25
N SER A 927 5.54 30.75 -4.15
CA SER A 927 4.20 30.54 -3.55
C SER A 927 3.05 31.01 -4.45
N ARG A 928 3.27 31.98 -5.35
CA ARG A 928 2.27 32.37 -6.38
C ARG A 928 2.09 31.32 -7.47
N SER A 929 3.08 30.45 -7.67
CA SER A 929 3.10 29.47 -8.76
C SER A 929 2.42 28.14 -8.38
N ASN A 930 2.11 27.93 -7.10
CA ASN A 930 1.48 26.71 -6.59
C ASN A 930 0.55 27.01 -5.40
N ILE A 931 -0.71 27.35 -5.69
CA ILE A 931 -1.65 27.93 -4.71
C ILE A 931 -2.05 26.96 -3.58
N GLU A 932 -1.93 25.65 -3.78
CA GLU A 932 -2.39 24.64 -2.82
C GLU A 932 -1.38 24.28 -1.72
N LEU A 933 -0.09 24.61 -1.89
CA LEU A 933 0.98 24.23 -0.97
C LEU A 933 2.00 25.35 -0.80
N VAL A 934 2.32 25.68 0.45
CA VAL A 934 3.45 26.55 0.79
C VAL A 934 4.76 25.85 0.40
N PRO A 935 5.59 26.43 -0.47
CA PRO A 935 6.93 25.91 -0.73
C PRO A 935 7.79 26.05 0.53
N ASP A 936 8.74 25.13 0.70
CA ASP A 936 9.73 25.21 1.77
C ASP A 936 10.48 26.57 1.71
N PRO A 937 10.56 27.34 2.81
CA PRO A 937 11.36 28.55 2.86
C PRO A 937 12.88 28.32 2.85
N GLU A 938 13.39 27.12 3.18
CA GLU A 938 14.83 26.88 3.32
C GLU A 938 15.64 27.17 2.03
N PRO A 939 15.21 26.76 0.81
CA PRO A 939 15.87 27.14 -0.45
C PRO A 939 15.81 28.64 -0.80
N PHE A 940 15.12 29.44 0.02
CA PHE A 940 14.96 30.90 -0.14
C PHE A 940 15.50 31.68 1.06
N ALA A 941 16.12 31.01 2.03
CA ALA A 941 16.72 31.62 3.20
C ALA A 941 17.80 32.64 2.80
N VAL A 942 17.93 33.71 3.59
CA VAL A 942 18.90 34.78 3.33
C VAL A 942 20.24 34.43 3.98
N ALA A 943 21.32 34.50 3.20
CA ALA A 943 22.68 34.34 3.72
C ALA A 943 23.14 35.60 4.47
N LEU A 944 23.82 35.40 5.61
CA LEU A 944 24.36 36.51 6.40
C LEU A 944 25.79 36.87 5.97
N THR A 945 26.00 38.14 5.65
CA THR A 945 27.24 38.66 5.07
C THR A 945 27.81 39.83 5.89
N GLY A 946 28.38 39.52 7.05
CA GLY A 946 28.94 40.54 7.94
C GLY A 946 30.02 40.04 8.92
N VAL A 947 31.28 40.32 8.56
CA VAL A 947 32.48 40.52 9.41
C VAL A 947 32.41 39.97 10.84
N TYR A 948 33.13 38.87 11.10
CA TYR A 948 33.51 38.49 12.47
C TYR A 948 34.28 39.63 13.15
N CYS A 949 33.94 39.95 14.40
CA CYS A 949 34.56 41.07 15.12
C CYS A 949 36.09 40.94 15.17
N SER A 950 36.79 42.02 14.87
CA SER A 950 38.25 42.14 15.07
C SER A 950 38.64 42.28 16.55
N CYS A 951 37.69 42.08 17.47
CA CYS A 951 37.85 42.24 18.91
C CYS A 951 38.07 40.89 19.63
N PRO A 952 38.89 40.86 20.69
CA PRO A 952 39.11 39.65 21.49
C PRO A 952 37.87 39.36 22.35
N CYS A 953 36.94 38.59 21.78
CA CYS A 953 35.75 38.07 22.47
C CYS A 953 35.76 36.53 22.49
N PRO A 954 35.03 35.85 23.40
CA PRO A 954 35.28 34.44 23.75
C PRO A 954 35.00 33.39 22.67
N HIS A 955 34.58 33.79 21.47
CA HIS A 955 34.04 32.90 20.43
C HIS A 955 35.12 32.21 19.56
N ARG A 956 36.36 32.03 20.05
CA ARG A 956 37.48 31.50 19.24
C ARG A 956 38.45 30.58 19.99
N SER A 957 37.91 29.49 20.52
CA SER A 957 38.66 28.32 21.04
C SER A 957 37.70 27.13 21.19
N ASN A 958 37.97 25.89 20.75
CA ASN A 958 39.09 25.34 19.96
C ASN A 958 38.55 24.24 19.02
N GLU A 959 39.13 24.11 17.83
CA GLU A 959 39.22 22.83 17.09
C GLU A 959 40.60 22.80 16.40
N SER A 960 41.60 22.23 17.07
CA SER A 960 42.92 21.90 16.50
C SER A 960 43.73 20.96 17.40
N GLU A 961 43.10 19.88 17.88
CA GLU A 961 43.75 18.65 18.37
C GLU A 961 42.76 17.48 18.23
#